data_AF-A0A3D5VE37-F1
#
_entry.id   AF-A0A3D5VE37-F1
#
_cell.length_a   1.000
_cell.length_b   1.000
_cell.length_c   1.000
_cell.angle_alpha   90.00
_cell.angle_beta   90.00
_cell.angle_gamma   90.00
#
_symmetry.space_group_name_H-M   'P 1'
#
loop_
_entity.id
_entity.type
_entity.pdbx_description
1 polymer ?
#
loop_
_entity_poly.entity_id
_entity_poly.type
_entity_poly.pdbx_seq_one_letter_code
_entity_poly.pdbx_strand_id
1 'polypeptide(L)'
;MSGYVPVKQNQLDVYKTSNKYKLYQDKTNFLPGFEVYTLREIDYDKGVVKLTAKYGNKYQLYPEVYIDLDDYLEMDFKTTYHDLLYNKSLELLEEEDRTSGEGIIKDIVIKMPKIAKQSRTVRRIFGGDKAGSLSLDGNQKITFAGSSTTRENAEQTEDNQRSDFNLEMRQEMNLRLRGTIGEKIHVDVNHSSGGEDDFLSEPSEIKIRYEGFEDEVVKSVELGNISLALQGSNFISYSISSEGLFGVKSDMEFGDLKLTSIIGKDEAQKSTQKYTGTSQADSTVIESRNFVNYSHYFIADPYNLFAFYNSEDPNADQYPDGWIGNAIKVDEQGAWLVPAGVPGMGQNLLPKDGTDVNVYLDNDNANDNITAIEGTAVNEDGTFYFDQLIEGRDYTVNYDTGLITFSVTINQRYSIGITYTRNDGTMVPTPSGDGLKVKLIKEKNQDVNSPYWNQQVRNIYDLGMQNIKNEGFDLNVFNYNENDNTRNYDVPSDVPLNDAEIVTYNDYLRLDSNGDGVVNGDDATVNLQSGYIIFPFLKPFAPLGDAIIYEEEVVNYDEFKMNIAVKGQVGRDQISLGQMNILPGSVVVKLTEPVNKTLKENVDYIVDYDFGTVTLLSPEAKDPNAKIEIDYQFKPLFAVESKTIMGVRADWEFNPNLKLGGTFIYHSEKVSDDRPKIGNENFSIILADLDGRAEYETPFLTKLIDWFPLIKTDAESKVTLNGEVAMSIPNIYGNPDQDNINEAYIDDMESILDNYPLGITRRAWVRGSKPFNYNLPRADINWYNPTNIYARDVYDPNSLSEDEEDEKISVLTCKLDPPDVGNPGLDNKYWGGLMKYLGNQLDFSDKKYIEVLVKVDSIAGSQPPVTMHVDLGDINEDFYTEFGGEGKLNTEDGVTGRPKDGILDYDEDVGLDGIPNGEAGDDPNDNFDNNKDGNGDYPHINGSENNSLLDTEDLDGNGSLNMADIYFEYSLSLKDSLYLQSEYKGWRLYRIPLQDEDNYSIVSNDVGIEPNYKKISYARIWFEVEELSRVRIVNLDLVGNKWEEGFIKDEDDNIISVEELQNNSEKMLVGIVDNQRSPHYQPAPGSVIKKNGEKTLEQSLYIDYENLQPGHHGLAHQKFRESTNLLSYNKIKFWIYPEAAQNQIIEDDSLTHDLIIRIGADSLNYYEVRKSFTAREYLAEMNKSGWMNLEIDFSDLTKIKS
;
A
#
# COMPACT_ATOMS: atom_id res chain seq x y z
N MET A 1 -63.66 -58.12 0.75
CA MET A 1 -62.44 -57.94 1.56
C MET A 1 -61.64 -59.22 1.51
N SER A 2 -60.44 -59.18 0.91
CA SER A 2 -59.40 -60.21 1.06
C SER A 2 -58.05 -59.49 1.06
N GLY A 3 -57.44 -59.41 2.24
CA GLY A 3 -56.21 -58.65 2.48
C GLY A 3 -54.98 -59.34 1.91
N TYR A 4 -54.12 -58.54 1.29
CA TYR A 4 -52.74 -58.91 1.00
C TYR A 4 -51.88 -58.49 2.20
N VAL A 5 -51.07 -59.42 2.72
CA VAL A 5 -50.11 -59.16 3.81
C VAL A 5 -48.74 -59.65 3.33
N PRO A 6 -47.84 -58.77 2.89
CA PRO A 6 -46.48 -59.16 2.54
C PRO A 6 -45.65 -59.35 3.82
N VAL A 7 -44.88 -60.44 3.88
CA VAL A 7 -43.87 -60.65 4.92
C VAL A 7 -42.52 -60.25 4.34
N LYS A 8 -41.87 -59.23 4.91
CA LYS A 8 -40.47 -58.88 4.63
C LYS A 8 -39.69 -59.02 5.92
N GLN A 9 -38.57 -59.76 5.89
CA GLN A 9 -37.61 -59.86 7.00
C GLN A 9 -38.24 -60.17 8.38
N ASN A 10 -39.20 -61.11 8.43
CA ASN A 10 -39.87 -61.58 9.66
C ASN A 10 -40.69 -60.52 10.42
N GLN A 11 -40.99 -59.42 9.72
CA GLN A 11 -41.90 -58.39 10.17
C GLN A 11 -43.23 -58.55 9.43
N LEU A 12 -44.33 -58.55 10.18
CA LEU A 12 -45.67 -58.57 9.65
C LEU A 12 -46.25 -57.16 9.71
N ASP A 13 -46.35 -56.51 8.56
CA ASP A 13 -46.95 -55.19 8.44
C ASP A 13 -48.46 -55.30 8.27
N VAL A 14 -49.20 -54.71 9.20
CA VAL A 14 -50.66 -54.63 9.13
C VAL A 14 -51.04 -53.26 8.59
N TYR A 15 -51.71 -53.26 7.44
CA TYR A 15 -52.26 -52.05 6.83
C TYR A 15 -53.77 -51.97 7.06
N LYS A 16 -54.27 -50.79 7.43
CA LYS A 16 -55.70 -50.50 7.48
C LYS A 16 -56.11 -49.62 6.31
N THR A 17 -57.35 -49.82 5.85
CA THR A 17 -58.00 -48.96 4.85
C THR A 17 -59.08 -48.13 5.54
N SER A 18 -58.93 -46.81 5.57
CA SER A 18 -60.08 -45.91 5.78
C SER A 18 -60.70 -45.58 4.41
N ASN A 19 -61.97 -45.16 4.43
CA ASN A 19 -62.78 -44.96 3.21
C ASN A 19 -62.06 -44.08 2.16
N LYS A 20 -61.90 -44.65 0.97
CA LYS A 20 -61.39 -44.05 -0.28
C LYS A 20 -59.87 -43.76 -0.34
N TYR A 21 -59.13 -44.83 -0.63
CA TYR A 21 -57.87 -44.90 -1.41
C TYR A 21 -56.53 -44.45 -0.80
N LYS A 22 -56.35 -44.40 0.53
CA LYS A 22 -55.00 -44.35 1.14
C LYS A 22 -54.77 -45.49 2.15
N LEU A 23 -53.64 -46.19 2.00
CA LEU A 23 -53.14 -47.24 2.90
C LEU A 23 -52.18 -46.60 3.90
N TYR A 24 -52.40 -46.82 5.19
CA TYR A 24 -51.45 -46.42 6.25
C TYR A 24 -51.07 -47.66 7.06
N GLN A 25 -49.78 -47.76 7.40
CA GLN A 25 -49.19 -48.83 8.20
C GLN A 25 -49.57 -48.60 9.68
N ASP A 26 -50.25 -49.57 10.30
CA ASP A 26 -50.83 -49.41 11.65
C ASP A 26 -49.83 -49.87 12.73
N LYS A 27 -49.35 -51.12 12.64
CA LYS A 27 -48.32 -51.69 13.52
C LYS A 27 -47.51 -52.79 12.81
N THR A 28 -46.21 -52.83 13.08
CA THR A 28 -45.30 -53.90 12.70
C THR A 28 -45.20 -54.91 13.85
N ASN A 29 -45.60 -56.15 13.62
CA ASN A 29 -45.44 -57.23 14.60
C ASN A 29 -44.26 -58.13 14.18
N PHE A 30 -43.27 -58.27 15.05
CA PHE A 30 -42.15 -59.19 14.85
C PHE A 30 -42.62 -60.64 15.10
N LEU A 31 -42.33 -61.56 14.18
CA LEU A 31 -42.62 -62.99 14.37
C LEU A 31 -41.44 -63.64 15.10
N PRO A 32 -41.51 -63.90 16.43
CA PRO A 32 -40.34 -64.28 17.22
C PRO A 32 -39.78 -65.67 16.88
N GLY A 33 -40.50 -66.45 16.06
CA GLY A 33 -40.13 -67.80 15.67
C GLY A 33 -39.38 -67.91 14.34
N PHE A 34 -39.18 -66.80 13.63
CA PHE A 34 -38.45 -66.78 12.36
C PHE A 34 -37.24 -65.86 12.52
N GLU A 35 -36.09 -66.40 12.93
CA GLU A 35 -34.84 -65.64 13.04
C GLU A 35 -33.77 -66.40 12.26
N VAL A 36 -33.23 -65.75 11.23
CA VAL A 36 -32.12 -66.28 10.44
C VAL A 36 -30.85 -65.76 11.08
N TYR A 37 -29.99 -66.67 11.53
CA TYR A 37 -28.69 -66.31 12.11
C TYR A 37 -27.58 -67.06 11.39
N THR A 38 -26.43 -66.40 11.25
CA THR A 38 -25.25 -66.99 10.65
C THR A 38 -24.38 -67.57 11.75
N LEU A 39 -24.24 -68.90 11.78
CA LEU A 39 -23.26 -69.57 12.62
C LEU A 39 -21.86 -69.39 12.04
N ARG A 40 -20.93 -68.99 12.91
CA ARG A 40 -19.53 -68.71 12.59
C ARG A 40 -18.68 -69.81 13.24
N GLU A 41 -17.97 -70.60 12.44
CA GLU A 41 -16.99 -71.60 12.92
C GLU A 41 -15.61 -71.22 12.38
N ILE A 42 -14.64 -71.02 13.27
CA ILE A 42 -13.27 -70.62 12.89
C ILE A 42 -12.39 -71.87 12.89
N ASP A 43 -11.81 -72.22 11.73
CA ASP A 43 -10.78 -73.26 11.61
C ASP A 43 -9.40 -72.59 11.64
N TYR A 44 -8.83 -72.47 12.84
CA TYR A 44 -7.54 -71.79 13.07
C TYR A 44 -6.37 -72.48 12.36
N ASP A 45 -6.42 -73.80 12.18
CA ASP A 45 -5.35 -74.56 11.54
C ASP A 45 -5.33 -74.34 10.01
N LYS A 46 -6.50 -74.08 9.42
CA LYS A 46 -6.64 -73.80 7.98
C LYS A 46 -6.76 -72.32 7.63
N GLY A 47 -6.85 -71.44 8.62
CA GLY A 47 -6.96 -69.99 8.41
C GLY A 47 -8.24 -69.57 7.71
N VAL A 48 -9.36 -70.28 7.90
CA VAL A 48 -10.65 -69.95 7.26
C VAL A 48 -11.79 -69.87 8.26
N VAL A 49 -12.72 -68.97 8.02
CA VAL A 49 -13.98 -68.82 8.75
C VAL A 49 -15.11 -69.38 7.91
N LYS A 50 -15.76 -70.39 8.47
CA LYS A 50 -16.93 -71.05 7.90
C LYS A 50 -18.20 -70.34 8.39
N LEU A 51 -18.92 -69.73 7.47
CA LEU A 51 -20.20 -69.07 7.69
C LEU A 51 -21.35 -69.97 7.23
N THR A 52 -22.27 -70.25 8.15
CA THR A 52 -23.44 -71.10 7.88
C THR A 52 -24.73 -70.34 8.24
N ALA A 53 -25.46 -69.86 7.24
CA ALA A 53 -26.77 -69.25 7.46
C ALA A 53 -27.80 -70.32 7.84
N LYS A 54 -28.34 -70.26 9.06
CA LYS A 54 -29.37 -71.18 9.55
C LYS A 54 -30.67 -70.47 9.89
N TYR A 55 -31.76 -71.19 9.67
CA TYR A 55 -33.10 -70.88 10.10
C TYR A 55 -33.46 -71.78 11.30
N GLY A 56 -33.50 -71.18 12.49
CA GLY A 56 -33.54 -71.92 13.76
C GLY A 56 -32.36 -72.91 13.93
N ASN A 57 -32.39 -73.74 14.97
CA ASN A 57 -31.31 -74.70 15.27
C ASN A 57 -31.20 -75.89 14.30
N LYS A 58 -31.99 -75.96 13.20
CA LYS A 58 -32.15 -77.19 12.40
C LYS A 58 -31.97 -77.06 10.88
N TYR A 59 -32.16 -75.90 10.26
CA TYR A 59 -32.19 -75.82 8.79
C TYR A 59 -31.14 -74.85 8.27
N GLN A 60 -30.19 -75.35 7.50
CA GLN A 60 -29.23 -74.53 6.76
C GLN A 60 -29.89 -74.00 5.49
N LEU A 61 -29.84 -72.69 5.28
CA LEU A 61 -30.53 -72.01 4.18
C LEU A 61 -29.71 -71.98 2.88
N TYR A 62 -28.39 -71.89 3.00
CA TYR A 62 -27.43 -71.81 1.88
C TYR A 62 -26.20 -72.67 2.16
N PRO A 63 -25.46 -73.12 1.12
CA PRO A 63 -24.17 -73.79 1.28
C PRO A 63 -23.20 -72.98 2.17
N GLU A 64 -22.32 -73.68 2.86
CA GLU A 64 -21.33 -73.08 3.76
C GLU A 64 -20.39 -72.18 2.96
N VAL A 65 -20.20 -70.94 3.41
CA VAL A 65 -19.28 -69.99 2.79
C VAL A 65 -18.01 -69.96 3.61
N TYR A 66 -16.86 -70.21 2.97
CA TYR A 66 -15.56 -70.10 3.61
C TYR A 66 -14.93 -68.76 3.22
N ILE A 67 -14.55 -67.97 4.22
CA ILE A 67 -13.81 -66.72 4.05
C ILE A 67 -12.43 -66.92 4.67
N ASP A 68 -11.39 -66.30 4.12
CA ASP A 68 -10.10 -66.25 4.80
C ASP A 68 -10.25 -65.59 6.18
N LEU A 69 -9.53 -66.11 7.18
CA LEU A 69 -9.62 -65.61 8.54
C LEU A 69 -9.18 -64.15 8.64
N ASP A 70 -8.15 -63.73 7.90
CA ASP A 70 -7.70 -62.34 7.92
C ASP A 70 -8.72 -61.42 7.24
N ASP A 71 -9.28 -61.82 6.09
CA ASP A 71 -10.35 -61.05 5.40
C ASP A 71 -11.59 -60.89 6.27
N TYR A 72 -12.00 -61.97 6.94
CA TYR A 72 -13.13 -61.95 7.85
C TYR A 72 -12.87 -61.05 9.07
N LEU A 73 -11.68 -61.13 9.67
CA LEU A 73 -11.31 -60.28 10.81
C LEU A 73 -11.22 -58.79 10.41
N GLU A 74 -10.78 -58.48 9.18
CA GLU A 74 -10.78 -57.12 8.64
C GLU A 74 -12.20 -56.60 8.43
N MET A 75 -13.09 -57.39 7.83
CA MET A 75 -14.50 -57.02 7.65
C MET A 75 -15.24 -56.82 8.98
N ASP A 76 -15.04 -57.73 9.94
CA ASP A 76 -15.64 -57.65 11.27
C ASP A 76 -15.05 -56.46 12.05
N PHE A 77 -13.76 -56.16 11.89
CA PHE A 77 -13.14 -54.94 12.41
C PHE A 77 -13.77 -53.67 11.83
N LYS A 78 -13.87 -53.55 10.49
CA LYS A 78 -14.48 -52.38 9.83
C LYS A 78 -15.91 -52.14 10.33
N THR A 79 -16.70 -53.21 10.42
CA THR A 79 -18.09 -53.15 10.90
C THR A 79 -18.14 -52.73 12.37
N THR A 80 -17.35 -53.39 13.24
CA THR A 80 -17.32 -53.10 14.68
C THR A 80 -16.81 -51.68 14.95
N TYR A 81 -15.83 -51.20 14.20
CA TYR A 81 -15.28 -49.85 14.33
C TYR A 81 -16.27 -48.79 13.87
N HIS A 82 -16.96 -49.02 12.75
CA HIS A 82 -18.04 -48.16 12.27
C HIS A 82 -19.19 -48.09 13.29
N ASP A 83 -19.61 -49.23 13.83
CA ASP A 83 -20.64 -49.30 14.87
C ASP A 83 -20.18 -48.57 16.15
N LEU A 84 -18.89 -48.69 16.51
CA LEU A 84 -18.33 -47.99 17.67
C LEU A 84 -18.31 -46.47 17.45
N LEU A 85 -17.91 -45.99 16.27
CA LEU A 85 -17.98 -44.57 15.90
C LEU A 85 -19.41 -44.06 15.88
N TYR A 86 -20.33 -44.81 15.28
CA TYR A 86 -21.75 -44.46 15.22
C TYR A 86 -22.36 -44.35 16.62
N ASN A 87 -22.15 -45.37 17.47
CA ASN A 87 -22.63 -45.33 18.85
C ASN A 87 -21.97 -44.21 19.66
N LYS A 88 -20.68 -43.91 19.43
CA LYS A 88 -20.00 -42.79 20.09
C LYS A 88 -20.53 -41.44 19.62
N SER A 89 -20.87 -41.32 18.34
CA SER A 89 -21.51 -40.11 17.79
C SER A 89 -22.91 -39.89 18.36
N LEU A 90 -23.67 -40.95 18.60
CA LEU A 90 -24.97 -40.89 19.28
C LEU A 90 -24.82 -40.54 20.76
N GLU A 91 -23.82 -41.12 21.46
CA GLU A 91 -23.51 -40.79 22.86
C GLU A 91 -23.15 -39.29 23.02
N LEU A 92 -22.42 -38.72 22.06
CA LEU A 92 -22.12 -37.28 22.00
C LEU A 92 -23.36 -36.41 21.76
N LEU A 93 -24.42 -36.96 21.16
CA LEU A 93 -25.68 -36.27 20.87
C LEU A 93 -26.74 -36.43 21.99
N GLU A 94 -26.65 -37.46 22.84
CA GLU A 94 -27.71 -37.82 23.81
C GLU A 94 -27.53 -37.27 25.24
N GLU A 95 -26.35 -36.78 25.67
CA GLU A 95 -26.16 -36.29 27.06
C GLU A 95 -26.70 -34.86 27.28
N GLU A 96 -27.97 -34.76 27.72
CA GLU A 96 -28.71 -33.52 28.03
C GLU A 96 -28.30 -32.80 29.34
N ASP A 97 -27.59 -33.44 30.28
CA ASP A 97 -27.32 -32.84 31.60
C ASP A 97 -25.92 -32.21 31.68
N ARG A 98 -25.81 -30.94 31.30
CA ARG A 98 -24.61 -30.11 31.47
C ARG A 98 -24.66 -29.30 32.78
N THR A 99 -23.64 -29.42 33.63
CA THR A 99 -23.37 -28.45 34.71
C THR A 99 -22.61 -27.25 34.15
N SER A 100 -23.06 -26.04 34.47
CA SER A 100 -22.43 -24.78 34.05
C SER A 100 -20.95 -24.72 34.48
N GLY A 101 -20.02 -24.83 33.53
CA GLY A 101 -18.58 -24.69 33.77
C GLY A 101 -17.64 -25.57 32.93
N GLU A 102 -18.13 -26.59 32.21
CA GLU A 102 -17.31 -27.43 31.33
C GLU A 102 -17.57 -27.12 29.84
N GLY A 103 -16.51 -27.13 29.03
CA GLY A 103 -16.54 -26.76 27.59
C GLY A 103 -17.47 -27.61 26.74
N ILE A 104 -17.81 -27.11 25.54
CA ILE A 104 -18.84 -27.68 24.64
C ILE A 104 -18.43 -29.06 24.07
N ILE A 105 -17.13 -29.40 24.12
CA ILE A 105 -16.54 -30.59 23.49
C ILE A 105 -15.83 -31.44 24.56
N LYS A 106 -16.17 -32.74 24.66
CA LYS A 106 -15.52 -33.72 25.56
C LYS A 106 -14.43 -34.51 24.82
N ASP A 107 -13.44 -35.00 25.55
CA ASP A 107 -12.45 -35.97 25.07
C ASP A 107 -13.09 -37.23 24.44
N ILE A 108 -12.78 -37.50 23.17
CA ILE A 108 -13.32 -38.65 22.43
C ILE A 108 -12.39 -39.86 22.55
N VAL A 109 -12.54 -40.63 23.63
CA VAL A 109 -11.73 -41.85 23.82
C VAL A 109 -12.24 -43.01 22.93
N ILE A 110 -11.60 -43.23 21.77
CA ILE A 110 -11.89 -44.35 20.86
C ILE A 110 -11.00 -45.54 21.22
N LYS A 111 -11.56 -46.53 21.94
CA LYS A 111 -10.83 -47.78 22.25
C LYS A 111 -10.93 -48.75 21.07
N MET A 112 -9.78 -49.18 20.55
CA MET A 112 -9.71 -50.18 19.47
C MET A 112 -10.46 -51.48 19.85
N PRO A 113 -11.33 -52.02 18.96
CA PRO A 113 -12.00 -53.30 19.15
C PRO A 113 -11.01 -54.43 19.47
N LYS A 114 -11.38 -55.35 20.38
CA LYS A 114 -10.53 -56.51 20.72
C LYS A 114 -10.18 -57.40 19.51
N ILE A 115 -10.96 -57.34 18.44
CA ILE A 115 -10.72 -58.09 17.19
C ILE A 115 -9.58 -57.52 16.35
N ALA A 116 -9.24 -56.23 16.52
CA ALA A 116 -8.04 -55.62 15.95
C ALA A 116 -6.76 -56.37 16.33
N LYS A 117 -6.79 -57.04 17.50
CA LYS A 117 -5.71 -57.86 18.05
C LYS A 117 -5.50 -59.18 17.33
N GLN A 118 -6.43 -59.59 16.47
CA GLN A 118 -6.41 -60.92 15.83
C GLN A 118 -6.02 -60.83 14.35
N SER A 119 -6.39 -59.76 13.64
CA SER A 119 -5.98 -59.53 12.25
C SER A 119 -4.48 -59.21 12.14
N ARG A 120 -3.80 -59.80 11.16
CA ARG A 120 -2.38 -59.49 10.87
C ARG A 120 -2.22 -58.13 10.19
N THR A 121 -3.10 -57.79 9.26
CA THR A 121 -3.08 -56.54 8.49
C THR A 121 -3.29 -55.32 9.39
N VAL A 122 -4.24 -55.38 10.33
CA VAL A 122 -4.55 -54.29 11.26
C VAL A 122 -3.39 -54.03 12.22
N ARG A 123 -2.75 -55.08 12.77
CA ARG A 123 -1.56 -54.95 13.63
C ARG A 123 -0.36 -54.33 12.92
N ARG A 124 -0.18 -54.63 11.63
CA ARG A 124 0.91 -54.07 10.82
C ARG A 124 0.78 -52.54 10.66
N ILE A 125 -0.45 -52.03 10.53
CA ILE A 125 -0.71 -50.60 10.26
C ILE A 125 -0.79 -49.77 11.56
N PHE A 126 -1.43 -50.28 12.62
CA PHE A 126 -1.71 -49.47 13.82
C PHE A 126 -0.82 -49.79 15.03
N GLY A 127 0.01 -50.84 14.97
CA GLY A 127 0.85 -51.25 16.10
C GLY A 127 0.19 -52.26 17.04
N GLY A 128 0.91 -52.63 18.11
CA GLY A 128 0.61 -53.75 19.01
C GLY A 128 -0.52 -53.53 20.01
N ASP A 129 -0.33 -53.97 21.25
CA ASP A 129 -1.38 -54.25 22.23
C ASP A 129 -2.03 -53.01 22.90
N LYS A 130 -1.51 -51.80 22.68
CA LYS A 130 -2.04 -50.55 23.26
C LYS A 130 -3.17 -49.93 22.42
N ALA A 131 -4.24 -49.54 23.11
CA ALA A 131 -5.30 -48.74 22.51
C ALA A 131 -4.83 -47.29 22.38
N GLY A 132 -5.02 -46.69 21.21
CA GLY A 132 -4.85 -45.25 21.02
C GLY A 132 -5.95 -44.45 21.73
N SER A 133 -5.69 -43.16 21.95
CA SER A 133 -6.66 -42.20 22.47
C SER A 133 -6.52 -40.90 21.70
N LEU A 134 -7.63 -40.30 21.29
CA LEU A 134 -7.69 -38.98 20.69
C LEU A 134 -8.44 -38.05 21.66
N SER A 135 -7.82 -36.97 22.08
CA SER A 135 -8.46 -35.87 22.81
C SER A 135 -8.79 -34.77 21.81
N LEU A 136 -10.05 -34.36 21.77
CA LEU A 136 -10.50 -33.19 21.03
C LEU A 136 -10.93 -32.15 22.06
N ASP A 137 -10.17 -31.07 22.15
CA ASP A 137 -10.42 -29.92 23.01
C ASP A 137 -10.76 -28.71 22.14
N GLY A 138 -11.58 -27.79 22.62
CA GLY A 138 -11.91 -26.59 21.84
C GLY A 138 -13.27 -25.98 22.06
N ASN A 139 -13.54 -24.91 21.33
CA ASN A 139 -14.84 -24.25 21.27
C ASN A 139 -15.32 -24.11 19.81
N GLN A 140 -16.64 -24.12 19.66
CA GLN A 140 -17.30 -23.81 18.39
C GLN A 140 -18.47 -22.89 18.71
N LYS A 141 -18.57 -21.81 17.94
CA LYS A 141 -19.66 -20.83 18.02
C LYS A 141 -20.17 -20.57 16.61
N ILE A 142 -21.43 -20.88 16.38
CA ILE A 142 -22.13 -20.52 15.15
C ILE A 142 -23.07 -19.38 15.49
N THR A 143 -22.87 -18.25 14.82
CA THR A 143 -23.72 -17.06 14.96
C THR A 143 -24.55 -16.95 13.68
N PHE A 144 -25.85 -17.05 13.82
CA PHE A 144 -26.78 -16.64 12.76
C PHE A 144 -27.25 -15.24 13.09
N ALA A 145 -26.85 -14.27 12.29
CA ALA A 145 -27.30 -12.90 12.39
C ALA A 145 -28.16 -12.60 11.17
N GLY A 146 -29.43 -12.33 11.39
CA GLY A 146 -30.27 -11.68 10.40
C GLY A 146 -30.23 -10.19 10.69
N SER A 147 -29.51 -9.42 9.89
CA SER A 147 -29.58 -7.97 9.95
C SER A 147 -30.53 -7.50 8.86
N SER A 148 -31.64 -6.91 9.28
CA SER A 148 -32.45 -6.07 8.41
C SER A 148 -32.04 -4.65 8.73
N THR A 149 -31.15 -4.09 7.92
CA THR A 149 -30.80 -2.68 8.07
C THR A 149 -31.82 -1.90 7.26
N THR A 150 -32.80 -1.34 7.95
CA THR A 150 -33.62 -0.27 7.38
C THR A 150 -32.92 1.02 7.75
N ARG A 151 -32.32 1.70 6.77
CA ARG A 151 -31.87 3.06 6.97
C ARG A 151 -33.10 3.95 6.79
N GLU A 152 -33.58 4.54 7.89
CA GLU A 152 -34.65 5.55 7.83
C GLU A 152 -34.15 6.88 7.22
N ASN A 153 -32.86 6.97 6.89
CA ASN A 153 -32.28 8.10 6.16
C ASN A 153 -32.56 7.97 4.67
N ALA A 154 -33.83 8.08 4.28
CA ALA A 154 -34.26 8.27 2.89
C ALA A 154 -33.69 9.57 2.29
N GLU A 155 -33.15 10.45 3.12
CA GLU A 155 -32.60 11.75 2.76
C GLU A 155 -31.12 11.64 2.34
N GLN A 156 -30.40 10.59 2.80
CA GLN A 156 -28.95 10.42 2.59
C GLN A 156 -28.50 9.53 1.44
N THR A 157 -29.35 8.63 0.92
CA THR A 157 -29.02 7.80 -0.25
C THR A 157 -30.24 7.64 -1.15
N GLU A 158 -30.13 8.08 -2.40
CA GLU A 158 -31.25 8.29 -3.33
C GLU A 158 -32.03 7.02 -3.78
N ASP A 159 -31.69 5.80 -3.32
CA ASP A 159 -32.43 4.59 -3.75
C ASP A 159 -32.46 3.38 -2.79
N ASN A 160 -32.18 3.50 -1.49
CA ASN A 160 -32.22 2.33 -0.58
C ASN A 160 -33.20 2.49 0.61
N GLN A 161 -34.48 2.74 0.31
CA GLN A 161 -35.59 2.41 1.24
C GLN A 161 -35.89 0.90 1.28
N ARG A 162 -35.15 0.06 0.53
CA ARG A 162 -35.26 -1.39 0.67
C ARG A 162 -34.52 -1.83 1.92
N SER A 163 -35.25 -2.50 2.81
CA SER A 163 -34.68 -3.36 3.84
C SER A 163 -33.81 -4.40 3.13
N ASP A 164 -32.51 -4.17 3.15
CA ASP A 164 -31.54 -5.18 2.75
C ASP A 164 -31.46 -6.17 3.90
N PHE A 165 -32.19 -7.27 3.75
CA PHE A 165 -32.09 -8.40 4.65
C PHE A 165 -30.80 -9.14 4.33
N ASN A 166 -29.77 -8.89 5.11
CA ASN A 166 -28.57 -9.70 5.09
C ASN A 166 -28.72 -10.85 6.10
N LEU A 167 -28.55 -12.07 5.62
CA LEU A 167 -28.44 -13.23 6.48
C LEU A 167 -26.95 -13.60 6.55
N GLU A 168 -26.32 -13.21 7.64
CA GLU A 168 -24.95 -13.58 7.94
C GLU A 168 -24.94 -14.87 8.78
N MET A 169 -24.23 -15.88 8.30
CA MET A 169 -23.87 -17.05 9.09
C MET A 169 -22.38 -17.00 9.35
N ARG A 170 -22.00 -16.73 10.59
CA ARG A 170 -20.60 -16.73 11.03
C ARG A 170 -20.29 -17.99 11.84
N GLN A 171 -19.19 -18.64 11.53
CA GLN A 171 -18.73 -19.83 12.23
C GLN A 171 -17.32 -19.60 12.78
N GLU A 172 -17.21 -19.55 14.11
CA GLU A 172 -15.96 -19.46 14.85
C GLU A 172 -15.64 -20.85 15.44
N MET A 173 -14.47 -21.41 15.13
CA MET A 173 -14.00 -22.72 15.55
C MET A 173 -12.56 -22.62 16.04
N ASN A 174 -12.32 -23.02 17.28
CA ASN A 174 -10.98 -23.25 17.82
C ASN A 174 -10.91 -24.69 18.32
N LEU A 175 -10.26 -25.56 17.57
CA LEU A 175 -10.18 -27.00 17.83
C LEU A 175 -8.72 -27.44 17.98
N ARG A 176 -8.45 -28.24 19.00
CA ARG A 176 -7.16 -28.91 19.25
C ARG A 176 -7.41 -30.40 19.37
N LEU A 177 -6.99 -31.17 18.37
CA LEU A 177 -7.08 -32.63 18.33
C LEU A 177 -5.68 -33.23 18.54
N ARG A 178 -5.48 -33.95 19.65
CA ARG A 178 -4.20 -34.60 19.99
C ARG A 178 -4.37 -36.05 20.33
N GLY A 179 -3.38 -36.88 20.03
CA GLY A 179 -3.31 -38.23 20.56
C GLY A 179 -2.71 -39.25 19.61
N THR A 180 -3.05 -40.52 19.82
CA THR A 180 -2.55 -41.64 19.02
C THR A 180 -3.66 -42.55 18.55
N ILE A 181 -3.48 -43.15 17.36
CA ILE A 181 -4.31 -44.24 16.85
C ILE A 181 -3.45 -45.50 16.88
N GLY A 182 -3.68 -46.33 17.90
CA GLY A 182 -2.80 -47.47 18.22
C GLY A 182 -1.45 -47.01 18.81
N GLU A 183 -0.36 -47.65 18.39
CA GLU A 183 1.01 -47.33 18.83
C GLU A 183 1.82 -46.56 17.77
N LYS A 184 1.38 -46.56 16.51
CA LYS A 184 2.18 -46.05 15.38
C LYS A 184 1.73 -44.71 14.81
N ILE A 185 0.46 -44.35 14.93
CA ILE A 185 -0.06 -43.11 14.32
C ILE A 185 -0.25 -42.07 15.42
N HIS A 186 0.37 -40.91 15.26
CA HIS A 186 0.29 -39.75 16.14
C HIS A 186 -0.42 -38.64 15.38
N VAL A 187 -1.39 -37.99 16.02
CA VAL A 187 -2.19 -36.90 15.44
C VAL A 187 -2.07 -35.69 16.36
N ASP A 188 -1.72 -34.54 15.79
CA ASP A 188 -1.73 -33.23 16.44
C ASP A 188 -2.29 -32.22 15.43
N VAL A 189 -3.50 -31.71 15.67
CA VAL A 189 -4.17 -30.76 14.77
C VAL A 189 -4.66 -29.59 15.61
N ASN A 190 -4.18 -28.39 15.29
CA ASN A 190 -4.67 -27.13 15.84
C ASN A 190 -5.38 -26.40 14.70
N HIS A 191 -6.68 -26.16 14.83
CA HIS A 191 -7.46 -25.41 13.86
C HIS A 191 -8.09 -24.21 14.53
N SER A 192 -7.82 -23.03 13.99
CA SER A 192 -8.47 -21.78 14.36
C SER A 192 -9.08 -21.17 13.11
N SER A 193 -10.36 -20.81 13.17
CA SER A 193 -10.97 -19.91 12.20
C SER A 193 -10.90 -18.50 12.78
N GLY A 194 -9.90 -17.71 12.38
CA GLY A 194 -9.78 -16.31 12.77
C GLY A 194 -11.08 -15.54 12.45
N GLY A 195 -11.48 -14.65 13.36
CA GLY A 195 -12.53 -13.67 13.05
C GLY A 195 -11.96 -12.55 12.17
N GLU A 196 -12.84 -11.81 11.47
CA GLU A 196 -12.44 -10.67 10.62
C GLU A 196 -11.67 -9.58 11.40
N ASP A 197 -11.81 -9.52 12.73
CA ASP A 197 -11.14 -8.54 13.60
C ASP A 197 -9.79 -9.03 14.19
N ASP A 198 -9.40 -10.29 13.98
CA ASP A 198 -8.26 -10.90 14.67
C ASP A 198 -7.03 -10.96 13.76
N PHE A 199 -6.35 -9.82 13.64
CA PHE A 199 -5.15 -9.60 12.81
C PHE A 199 -4.00 -10.60 13.10
N LEU A 200 -4.02 -11.27 14.26
CA LEU A 200 -2.97 -12.17 14.75
C LEU A 200 -3.48 -13.61 15.02
N SER A 201 -4.46 -14.10 14.27
CA SER A 201 -4.95 -15.48 14.48
C SER A 201 -3.83 -16.53 14.26
N GLU A 202 -3.67 -17.46 15.22
CA GLU A 202 -2.74 -18.58 15.10
C GLU A 202 -3.06 -19.39 13.82
N PRO A 203 -2.09 -19.64 12.93
CA PRO A 203 -2.34 -20.42 11.72
C PRO A 203 -2.78 -21.85 12.07
N SER A 204 -3.68 -22.41 11.25
CA SER A 204 -4.06 -23.81 11.41
C SER A 204 -2.86 -24.73 11.14
N GLU A 205 -2.57 -25.63 12.07
CA GLU A 205 -1.52 -26.64 11.98
C GLU A 205 -2.12 -28.05 11.97
N ILE A 206 -1.65 -28.89 11.06
CA ILE A 206 -2.04 -30.30 10.95
C ILE A 206 -0.76 -31.11 10.93
N LYS A 207 -0.51 -31.96 11.92
CA LYS A 207 0.64 -32.86 11.95
C LYS A 207 0.19 -34.28 12.25
N ILE A 208 0.29 -35.15 11.25
CA ILE A 208 0.02 -36.58 11.38
C ILE A 208 1.30 -37.34 11.10
N ARG A 209 1.72 -38.20 12.03
CA ARG A 209 2.98 -38.95 11.94
C ARG A 209 2.74 -40.43 12.16
N TYR A 210 3.17 -41.24 11.22
CA TYR A 210 3.33 -42.69 11.37
C TYR A 210 4.77 -42.99 11.81
N GLU A 211 4.96 -43.82 12.84
CA GLU A 211 6.25 -44.34 13.28
C GLU A 211 6.25 -45.88 13.20
N GLY A 212 7.15 -46.43 12.38
CA GLY A 212 7.36 -47.86 12.26
C GLY A 212 8.18 -48.43 13.43
N PHE A 213 8.12 -49.74 13.63
CA PHE A 213 9.01 -50.41 14.59
C PHE A 213 10.44 -50.52 14.03
N GLU A 214 11.43 -50.79 14.89
CA GLU A 214 12.86 -50.86 14.51
C GLU A 214 13.13 -51.79 13.31
N ASP A 215 12.42 -52.92 13.20
CA ASP A 215 12.62 -53.91 12.13
C ASP A 215 11.87 -53.60 10.82
N GLU A 216 11.11 -52.50 10.76
CA GLU A 216 10.30 -52.15 9.57
C GLU A 216 11.08 -51.28 8.58
N VAL A 217 10.77 -51.46 7.29
CA VAL A 217 11.37 -50.69 6.19
C VAL A 217 10.96 -49.22 6.28
N VAL A 218 9.67 -48.94 6.48
CA VAL A 218 9.17 -47.56 6.64
C VAL A 218 9.38 -47.16 8.09
N LYS A 219 10.26 -46.21 8.34
CA LYS A 219 10.57 -45.70 9.68
C LYS A 219 9.61 -44.61 10.09
N SER A 220 9.32 -43.68 9.19
CA SER A 220 8.36 -42.61 9.44
C SER A 220 7.60 -42.21 8.17
N VAL A 221 6.38 -41.73 8.36
CA VAL A 221 5.64 -40.93 7.37
C VAL A 221 4.98 -39.77 8.09
N GLU A 222 5.35 -38.54 7.75
CA GLU A 222 4.76 -37.31 8.28
C GLU A 222 3.88 -36.65 7.22
N LEU A 223 2.72 -36.13 7.63
CA LEU A 223 1.72 -35.49 6.77
C LEU A 223 1.26 -34.16 7.40
N GLY A 224 1.02 -33.16 6.56
CA GLY A 224 0.63 -31.81 6.94
C GLY A 224 1.86 -30.92 7.17
N ASN A 225 1.91 -30.16 8.26
CA ASN A 225 3.05 -29.35 8.67
C ASN A 225 4.25 -30.24 9.00
N ILE A 226 5.23 -30.26 8.09
CA ILE A 226 6.47 -31.03 8.16
C ILE A 226 7.66 -30.08 8.14
N SER A 227 8.79 -30.53 8.68
CA SER A 227 10.06 -29.82 8.54
C SER A 227 11.04 -30.62 7.70
N LEU A 228 11.78 -29.89 6.87
CA LEU A 228 12.84 -30.42 6.03
C LEU A 228 14.18 -29.94 6.58
N ALA A 229 15.01 -30.89 6.99
CA ALA A 229 16.41 -30.67 7.34
C ALA A 229 17.23 -31.76 6.64
N LEU A 230 17.60 -31.52 5.39
CA LEU A 230 18.56 -32.38 4.69
C LEU A 230 19.96 -31.91 5.08
N GLN A 231 20.88 -32.85 5.34
CA GLN A 231 22.29 -32.51 5.49
C GLN A 231 22.75 -31.93 4.15
N GLY A 232 22.92 -30.61 4.12
CA GLY A 232 23.16 -29.87 2.90
C GLY A 232 24.52 -30.20 2.29
N SER A 233 24.51 -30.26 0.96
CA SER A 233 25.70 -30.12 0.14
C SER A 233 26.47 -28.85 0.48
N ASN A 234 27.80 -28.90 0.54
CA ASN A 234 28.60 -27.66 0.67
C ASN A 234 28.63 -26.84 -0.63
N PHE A 235 28.19 -27.42 -1.75
CA PHE A 235 28.21 -26.80 -3.09
C PHE A 235 26.84 -26.31 -3.56
N ILE A 236 25.74 -26.78 -2.96
CA ILE A 236 24.41 -26.24 -3.19
C ILE A 236 24.22 -25.03 -2.26
N SER A 237 24.35 -23.83 -2.81
CA SER A 237 24.15 -22.56 -2.09
C SER A 237 22.69 -22.28 -1.75
N TYR A 238 21.75 -23.00 -2.37
CA TYR A 238 20.31 -22.90 -2.09
C TYR A 238 19.98 -23.73 -0.85
N SER A 239 19.70 -23.07 0.28
CA SER A 239 19.27 -23.76 1.50
C SER A 239 17.86 -24.29 1.32
N ILE A 240 17.71 -25.61 1.35
CA ILE A 240 16.40 -26.29 1.15
C ILE A 240 15.75 -26.63 2.49
N SER A 241 16.37 -26.25 3.63
CA SER A 241 15.72 -26.44 4.92
C SER A 241 14.52 -25.53 5.06
N SER A 242 13.34 -26.06 5.38
CA SER A 242 12.13 -25.27 5.66
C SER A 242 11.41 -25.86 6.86
N GLU A 243 11.02 -24.99 7.79
CA GLU A 243 10.18 -25.32 8.95
C GLU A 243 8.68 -25.10 8.66
N GLY A 244 8.33 -24.56 7.48
CA GLY A 244 6.97 -24.15 7.11
C GLY A 244 6.38 -24.92 5.93
N LEU A 245 6.70 -26.21 5.77
CA LEU A 245 6.17 -27.02 4.66
C LEU A 245 4.85 -27.67 5.03
N PHE A 246 3.87 -27.60 4.14
CA PHE A 246 2.64 -28.41 4.20
C PHE A 246 2.70 -29.52 3.14
N GLY A 247 2.89 -30.78 3.55
CA GLY A 247 3.12 -31.87 2.62
C GLY A 247 3.23 -33.25 3.24
N VAL A 248 4.01 -34.11 2.58
CA VAL A 248 4.32 -35.49 2.97
C VAL A 248 5.83 -35.67 3.02
N LYS A 249 6.33 -36.22 4.13
CA LYS A 249 7.72 -36.69 4.27
C LYS A 249 7.70 -38.16 4.62
N SER A 250 8.61 -38.95 4.05
CA SER A 250 8.76 -40.36 4.39
C SER A 250 10.23 -40.74 4.51
N ASP A 251 10.58 -41.40 5.61
CA ASP A 251 11.88 -42.01 5.85
C ASP A 251 11.76 -43.54 5.78
N MET A 252 12.60 -44.16 4.95
CA MET A 252 12.69 -45.61 4.76
C MET A 252 14.12 -46.09 4.95
N GLU A 253 14.30 -47.28 5.51
CA GLU A 253 15.60 -47.93 5.69
C GLU A 253 15.56 -49.34 5.10
N PHE A 254 16.43 -49.59 4.13
CA PHE A 254 16.63 -50.86 3.44
C PHE A 254 18.02 -51.41 3.77
N GLY A 255 18.16 -51.98 4.97
CA GLY A 255 19.49 -52.37 5.47
C GLY A 255 20.34 -51.12 5.70
N ASP A 256 21.47 -51.01 4.99
CA ASP A 256 22.38 -49.86 5.11
C ASP A 256 22.01 -48.67 4.21
N LEU A 257 20.93 -48.78 3.42
CA LEU A 257 20.42 -47.70 2.56
C LEU A 257 19.26 -46.98 3.27
N LYS A 258 19.44 -45.70 3.57
CA LYS A 258 18.40 -44.81 4.07
C LYS A 258 17.87 -43.96 2.91
N LEU A 259 16.56 -43.87 2.80
CA LEU A 259 15.87 -43.11 1.77
C LEU A 259 14.90 -42.13 2.44
N THR A 260 15.11 -40.85 2.24
CA THR A 260 14.20 -39.79 2.67
C THR A 260 13.54 -39.19 1.45
N SER A 261 12.23 -39.04 1.47
CA SER A 261 11.45 -38.40 0.39
C SER A 261 10.54 -37.33 0.95
N ILE A 262 10.34 -36.26 0.18
CA ILE A 262 9.47 -35.14 0.54
C ILE A 262 8.72 -34.62 -0.67
N ILE A 263 7.46 -34.21 -0.45
CA ILE A 263 6.63 -33.49 -1.41
C ILE A 263 5.72 -32.56 -0.63
N GLY A 264 5.73 -31.26 -0.90
CA GLY A 264 4.91 -30.31 -0.17
C GLY A 264 4.89 -28.92 -0.76
N LYS A 265 3.98 -28.09 -0.24
CA LYS A 265 3.94 -26.65 -0.50
C LYS A 265 4.76 -25.94 0.59
N ASP A 266 5.69 -25.07 0.20
CA ASP A 266 6.41 -24.21 1.14
C ASP A 266 5.57 -22.95 1.39
N GLU A 267 5.14 -22.77 2.63
CA GLU A 267 4.38 -21.59 3.05
C GLU A 267 5.27 -20.54 3.74
N ALA A 268 6.57 -20.83 3.84
CA ALA A 268 7.56 -19.96 4.45
C ALA A 268 8.29 -19.11 3.39
N GLN A 269 8.59 -17.87 3.76
CA GLN A 269 9.63 -17.07 3.12
C GLN A 269 10.90 -17.12 3.97
N LYS A 270 12.05 -17.25 3.32
CA LYS A 270 13.37 -17.26 3.97
C LYS A 270 13.98 -15.88 3.82
N SER A 271 14.48 -15.35 4.91
CA SER A 271 15.17 -14.06 4.93
C SER A 271 16.46 -14.21 5.72
N THR A 272 17.51 -13.58 5.20
CA THR A 272 18.79 -13.45 5.89
C THR A 272 19.04 -11.97 6.10
N GLN A 273 19.15 -11.58 7.36
CA GLN A 273 19.56 -10.23 7.70
C GLN A 273 20.96 -10.24 8.23
N LYS A 274 21.82 -9.50 7.53
CA LYS A 274 23.21 -9.32 7.92
C LYS A 274 23.32 -8.04 8.73
N TYR A 275 23.47 -8.26 10.00
CA TYR A 275 23.73 -7.30 11.02
C TYR A 275 25.22 -7.22 11.26
N THR A 276 25.95 -6.65 10.31
CA THR A 276 27.28 -6.16 10.62
C THR A 276 27.12 -5.27 11.85
N GLY A 277 27.73 -5.62 12.98
CA GLY A 277 28.03 -4.63 14.00
C GLY A 277 28.67 -3.49 13.22
N THR A 278 28.03 -2.33 13.24
CA THR A 278 28.23 -1.21 12.34
C THR A 278 29.68 -0.72 12.34
N SER A 279 30.58 -1.45 11.69
CA SER A 279 31.88 -0.98 11.20
C SER A 279 31.79 -0.50 9.75
N GLN A 280 30.66 -0.76 9.09
CA GLN A 280 29.98 0.32 8.40
C GLN A 280 29.17 1.01 9.49
N ALA A 281 29.60 2.13 10.07
CA ALA A 281 29.14 3.38 9.48
C ALA A 281 27.76 3.16 8.87
N ASP A 282 26.67 3.31 9.63
CA ASP A 282 25.42 3.50 8.89
C ASP A 282 25.68 4.75 8.06
N SER A 283 25.99 4.55 6.77
CA SER A 283 26.46 5.60 5.90
C SER A 283 25.23 6.21 5.29
N THR A 284 24.47 6.94 6.11
CA THR A 284 23.29 7.63 5.62
C THR A 284 23.79 8.82 4.80
N VAL A 285 23.32 8.91 3.57
CA VAL A 285 23.46 10.11 2.76
C VAL A 285 22.16 10.87 2.88
N ILE A 286 22.24 12.06 3.45
CA ILE A 286 21.10 12.98 3.61
C ILE A 286 21.28 14.07 2.57
N GLU A 287 20.30 14.23 1.68
CA GLU A 287 20.27 15.34 0.72
C GLU A 287 20.05 16.67 1.45
N SER A 288 20.61 17.76 0.93
CA SER A 288 20.46 19.11 1.51
C SER A 288 19.00 19.56 1.65
N ARG A 289 18.06 19.03 0.84
CA ARG A 289 16.63 19.33 0.99
C ARG A 289 15.98 18.71 2.23
N ASN A 290 16.56 17.65 2.80
CA ASN A 290 15.95 16.85 3.87
C ASN A 290 16.26 17.43 5.27
N PHE A 291 16.02 18.73 5.45
CA PHE A 291 16.05 19.37 6.77
C PHE A 291 14.83 18.95 7.60
N VAL A 292 14.84 19.26 8.89
CA VAL A 292 13.75 18.93 9.84
C VAL A 292 12.47 19.77 9.62
N ASN A 293 11.78 19.54 8.50
CA ASN A 293 10.61 20.33 8.09
C ASN A 293 9.47 20.28 9.12
N TYR A 294 8.76 21.40 9.28
CA TYR A 294 7.66 21.65 10.24
C TYR A 294 7.87 21.24 11.72
N SER A 295 9.09 20.95 12.16
CA SER A 295 9.34 20.45 13.53
C SER A 295 10.07 21.43 14.45
N HIS A 296 10.81 22.39 13.89
CA HIS A 296 11.66 23.31 14.63
C HIS A 296 11.40 24.76 14.20
N TYR A 297 11.21 25.65 15.18
CA TYR A 297 10.95 27.07 14.96
C TYR A 297 11.71 27.96 15.94
N PHE A 298 12.17 29.11 15.48
CA PHE A 298 12.71 30.17 16.31
C PHE A 298 11.59 31.04 16.89
N ILE A 299 11.71 31.40 18.16
CA ILE A 299 10.74 32.25 18.87
C ILE A 299 10.63 33.68 18.30
N ALA A 300 11.65 34.12 17.57
CA ALA A 300 11.70 35.38 16.85
C ALA A 300 12.53 35.24 15.58
N ASP A 301 12.48 36.25 14.72
CA ASP A 301 13.30 36.31 13.51
C ASP A 301 14.78 36.10 13.86
N PRO A 302 15.42 35.03 13.35
CA PRO A 302 16.78 34.67 13.72
C PRO A 302 17.82 35.74 13.35
N TYR A 303 17.54 36.59 12.35
CA TYR A 303 18.41 37.72 12.00
C TYR A 303 18.51 38.77 13.12
N ASN A 304 17.51 38.81 14.01
CA ASN A 304 17.52 39.67 15.19
C ASN A 304 17.96 38.93 16.47
N LEU A 305 18.06 37.59 16.44
CA LEU A 305 18.47 36.77 17.59
C LEU A 305 19.97 36.53 17.64
N PHE A 306 20.61 36.22 16.51
CA PHE A 306 22.00 35.75 16.49
C PHE A 306 22.97 36.81 15.98
N ALA A 307 24.23 36.71 16.40
CA ALA A 307 25.31 37.55 15.87
C ALA A 307 25.89 36.93 14.59
N PHE A 308 25.88 37.67 13.48
CA PHE A 308 26.41 37.21 12.20
C PHE A 308 27.78 37.82 11.88
N TYR A 309 28.53 37.14 11.00
CA TYR A 309 29.66 37.76 10.30
C TYR A 309 29.14 38.89 9.40
N ASN A 310 29.80 40.03 9.44
CA ASN A 310 29.33 41.24 8.75
C ASN A 310 30.46 41.93 7.99
N SER A 311 30.09 42.80 7.04
CA SER A 311 31.04 43.54 6.21
C SER A 311 31.90 44.57 6.96
N GLU A 312 31.55 44.88 8.22
CA GLU A 312 32.27 45.84 9.06
C GLU A 312 33.28 45.15 10.01
N ASP A 313 33.31 43.82 10.04
CA ASP A 313 34.26 43.08 10.86
C ASP A 313 35.71 43.35 10.40
N PRO A 314 36.71 43.38 11.31
CA PRO A 314 38.09 43.79 10.99
C PRO A 314 38.80 43.00 9.89
N ASN A 315 38.26 41.85 9.49
CA ASN A 315 38.77 40.97 8.44
C ASN A 315 37.65 40.53 7.47
N ALA A 316 36.61 41.34 7.28
CA ALA A 316 35.46 40.98 6.45
C ALA A 316 35.84 40.63 5.00
N ASP A 317 36.86 41.29 4.46
CA ASP A 317 37.43 41.02 3.14
C ASP A 317 38.04 39.61 3.02
N GLN A 318 38.26 38.90 4.12
CA GLN A 318 38.83 37.55 4.15
C GLN A 318 37.77 36.46 4.32
N TYR A 319 36.51 36.81 4.56
CA TYR A 319 35.46 35.81 4.74
C TYR A 319 35.05 35.19 3.40
N PRO A 320 34.78 33.88 3.37
CA PRO A 320 34.20 33.23 2.21
C PRO A 320 32.88 33.89 1.78
N ASP A 321 32.65 33.93 0.47
CA ASP A 321 31.37 34.34 -0.09
C ASP A 321 30.24 33.48 0.49
N GLY A 322 29.14 34.11 0.90
CA GLY A 322 28.01 33.44 1.55
C GLY A 322 28.06 33.37 3.08
N TRP A 323 29.14 33.83 3.74
CA TRP A 323 29.19 33.94 5.21
C TRP A 323 28.57 35.23 5.74
N ILE A 324 28.80 36.36 5.06
CA ILE A 324 28.33 37.67 5.51
C ILE A 324 26.79 37.67 5.56
N GLY A 325 26.24 37.97 6.74
CA GLY A 325 24.79 37.99 6.98
C GLY A 325 24.13 36.61 6.98
N ASN A 326 24.87 35.51 7.05
CA ASN A 326 24.32 34.16 7.00
C ASN A 326 24.97 33.20 8.02
N ALA A 327 26.30 33.24 8.14
CA ALA A 327 27.06 32.45 9.13
C ALA A 327 26.89 33.05 10.53
N ILE A 328 26.50 32.21 11.50
CA ILE A 328 26.30 32.58 12.90
C ILE A 328 27.65 32.52 13.62
N LYS A 329 28.03 33.58 14.33
CA LYS A 329 29.22 33.59 15.18
C LYS A 329 29.01 32.66 16.37
N VAL A 330 30.04 31.91 16.76
CA VAL A 330 29.99 30.95 17.88
C VAL A 330 31.02 31.31 18.94
N ASP A 331 30.83 30.86 20.17
CA ASP A 331 31.80 31.00 21.26
C ASP A 331 32.91 29.92 21.21
N GLU A 332 33.79 29.91 22.22
CA GLU A 332 34.88 28.93 22.35
C GLU A 332 34.40 27.48 22.56
N GLN A 333 33.10 27.27 22.81
CA GLN A 333 32.47 25.97 22.99
C GLN A 333 31.57 25.61 21.80
N GLY A 334 31.55 26.44 20.74
CA GLY A 334 30.70 26.21 19.56
C GLY A 334 29.24 26.62 19.73
N ALA A 335 28.85 27.19 20.87
CA ALA A 335 27.48 27.66 21.07
C ALA A 335 27.23 28.95 20.29
N TRP A 336 26.03 29.08 19.72
CA TRP A 336 25.67 30.26 18.91
C TRP A 336 25.64 31.53 19.76
N LEU A 337 26.31 32.58 19.28
CA LEU A 337 26.37 33.85 20.00
C LEU A 337 25.08 34.64 19.85
N VAL A 338 24.43 34.86 20.99
CA VAL A 338 23.27 35.75 21.13
C VAL A 338 23.75 37.07 21.78
N PRO A 339 23.73 38.21 21.07
CA PRO A 339 24.29 39.46 21.57
C PRO A 339 23.51 39.98 22.79
N ALA A 340 24.25 40.45 23.80
CA ALA A 340 23.67 41.01 25.02
C ALA A 340 23.65 42.55 24.96
N GLY A 341 22.62 43.17 25.54
CA GLY A 341 22.59 44.62 25.79
C GLY A 341 22.22 45.50 24.59
N VAL A 342 21.79 44.92 23.47
CA VAL A 342 21.27 45.66 22.30
C VAL A 342 19.73 45.70 22.38
N PRO A 343 19.08 46.87 22.60
CA PRO A 343 17.63 46.94 22.68
C PRO A 343 16.95 46.39 21.44
N GLY A 344 15.97 45.50 21.61
CA GLY A 344 15.23 44.88 20.51
C GLY A 344 15.97 43.79 19.73
N MET A 345 17.14 43.33 20.20
CA MET A 345 17.92 42.26 19.57
C MET A 345 18.51 41.30 20.62
N GLY A 346 18.92 40.13 20.15
CA GLY A 346 19.66 39.13 20.91
C GLY A 346 18.97 38.71 22.19
N GLN A 347 19.68 38.73 23.31
CA GLN A 347 19.18 38.18 24.59
C GLN A 347 17.90 38.87 25.07
N ASN A 348 17.65 40.11 24.65
CA ASN A 348 16.43 40.84 25.01
C ASN A 348 15.17 40.26 24.36
N LEU A 349 15.30 39.50 23.26
CA LEU A 349 14.16 38.86 22.58
C LEU A 349 13.85 37.46 23.10
N LEU A 350 14.79 36.84 23.84
CA LEU A 350 14.64 35.51 24.42
C LEU A 350 13.72 35.50 25.64
N PRO A 351 13.14 34.34 26.00
CA PRO A 351 12.34 34.20 27.20
C PRO A 351 13.15 34.49 28.46
N LYS A 352 12.49 35.06 29.45
CA LYS A 352 13.06 35.32 30.76
C LYS A 352 13.15 34.04 31.57
N ASP A 353 14.31 33.81 32.18
CA ASP A 353 14.53 32.68 33.09
C ASP A 353 13.41 32.57 34.14
N GLY A 354 12.79 31.39 34.21
CA GLY A 354 11.71 31.08 35.14
C GLY A 354 10.34 31.63 34.73
N THR A 355 10.14 31.98 33.47
CA THR A 355 8.82 32.28 32.89
C THR A 355 8.45 31.24 31.83
N ASP A 356 7.16 30.90 31.76
CA ASP A 356 6.67 29.88 30.82
C ASP A 356 6.59 30.45 29.39
N VAL A 357 6.96 29.63 28.40
CA VAL A 357 6.67 29.87 26.99
C VAL A 357 5.44 29.04 26.64
N ASN A 358 4.29 29.68 26.42
CA ASN A 358 3.07 28.98 26.01
C ASN A 358 2.99 28.94 24.49
N VAL A 359 2.82 27.75 23.94
CA VAL A 359 2.62 27.51 22.52
C VAL A 359 1.17 27.12 22.26
N TYR A 360 0.61 27.69 21.21
CA TYR A 360 -0.77 27.59 20.80
C TYR A 360 -0.82 27.13 19.35
N LEU A 361 -1.60 26.09 19.07
CA LEU A 361 -1.75 25.51 17.75
C LEU A 361 -3.18 25.71 17.27
N ASP A 362 -3.34 26.29 16.10
CA ASP A 362 -4.62 26.32 15.38
C ASP A 362 -4.49 25.34 14.21
N ASN A 363 -5.31 24.30 14.22
CA ASN A 363 -5.33 23.24 13.22
C ASN A 363 -6.22 23.58 12.00
N ASP A 364 -6.81 24.79 11.97
CA ASP A 364 -7.74 25.29 10.94
C ASP A 364 -9.03 24.42 10.87
N ASN A 365 -9.42 23.78 11.98
CA ASN A 365 -10.64 22.97 12.08
C ASN A 365 -11.61 23.61 13.08
N ALA A 366 -12.64 24.30 12.59
CA ALA A 366 -13.62 24.94 13.47
C ALA A 366 -14.39 23.95 14.37
N ASN A 367 -14.53 22.69 13.93
CA ASN A 367 -15.48 21.73 14.50
C ASN A 367 -14.96 20.96 15.72
N ASP A 368 -13.65 20.94 15.98
CA ASP A 368 -13.07 20.29 17.17
C ASP A 368 -12.63 21.29 18.27
N ASN A 369 -12.91 22.58 18.07
CA ASN A 369 -12.53 23.69 18.93
C ASN A 369 -13.32 23.81 20.24
N ILE A 370 -14.00 22.75 20.69
CA ILE A 370 -14.82 22.71 21.91
C ILE A 370 -13.98 23.09 23.15
N THR A 371 -12.67 22.79 23.13
CA THR A 371 -11.71 23.17 24.19
C THR A 371 -10.70 24.23 23.77
N ALA A 372 -10.77 24.71 22.53
CA ALA A 372 -9.84 25.71 22.01
C ALA A 372 -10.13 27.10 22.60
N ILE A 373 -9.09 27.92 22.65
CA ILE A 373 -9.15 29.27 23.19
C ILE A 373 -9.26 30.23 22.02
N GLU A 374 -10.38 30.94 21.91
CA GLU A 374 -10.54 32.03 20.95
C GLU A 374 -9.46 33.11 21.20
N GLY A 375 -8.72 33.44 20.14
CA GLY A 375 -7.63 34.40 20.20
C GLY A 375 -7.41 35.18 18.91
N THR A 376 -6.56 36.20 19.00
CA THR A 376 -6.14 37.01 17.85
C THR A 376 -4.62 36.96 17.71
N ALA A 377 -4.14 37.01 16.47
CA ALA A 377 -2.72 37.16 16.19
C ALA A 377 -2.30 38.63 16.09
N VAL A 378 -1.02 38.92 16.28
CA VAL A 378 -0.48 40.27 16.13
C VAL A 378 -0.16 40.53 14.67
N ASN A 379 -0.75 41.60 14.12
CA ASN A 379 -0.60 42.03 12.72
C ASN A 379 -1.30 41.15 11.68
N GLU A 380 -2.12 40.19 12.10
CA GLU A 380 -3.06 39.48 11.23
C GLU A 380 -4.49 39.93 11.55
N ASP A 381 -5.32 40.03 10.51
CA ASP A 381 -6.76 40.24 10.66
C ASP A 381 -7.44 38.86 10.69
N GLY A 382 -8.12 38.53 11.79
CA GLY A 382 -8.83 37.25 11.93
C GLY A 382 -8.94 36.76 13.38
N THR A 383 -9.90 35.86 13.61
CA THR A 383 -10.06 35.12 14.86
C THR A 383 -9.48 33.73 14.67
N PHE A 384 -8.68 33.29 15.64
CA PHE A 384 -8.05 31.97 15.68
C PHE A 384 -8.63 31.17 16.83
N TYR A 385 -8.62 29.85 16.69
CA TYR A 385 -9.06 28.95 17.74
C TYR A 385 -7.90 28.05 18.13
N PHE A 386 -7.27 28.41 19.25
CA PHE A 386 -5.99 27.82 19.64
C PHE A 386 -6.13 26.72 20.68
N ASP A 387 -5.58 25.55 20.38
CA ASP A 387 -5.25 24.54 21.36
C ASP A 387 -3.91 24.86 22.04
N GLN A 388 -3.92 24.97 23.37
CA GLN A 388 -2.70 25.17 24.12
C GLN A 388 -1.92 23.85 24.25
N LEU A 389 -0.71 23.82 23.72
CA LEU A 389 0.19 22.67 23.83
C LEU A 389 0.88 22.63 25.20
N ILE A 390 1.37 21.45 25.59
CA ILE A 390 2.05 21.22 26.87
C ILE A 390 3.57 21.04 26.66
N GLU A 391 4.37 21.94 27.24
CA GLU A 391 5.83 21.83 27.25
C GLU A 391 6.29 20.52 27.96
N GLY A 392 7.26 19.82 27.36
CA GLY A 392 7.79 18.52 27.80
C GLY A 392 7.01 17.30 27.28
N ARG A 393 5.78 17.48 26.80
CA ARG A 393 4.99 16.42 26.14
C ARG A 393 4.84 16.68 24.64
N ASP A 394 4.35 17.86 24.30
CA ASP A 394 3.95 18.22 22.93
C ASP A 394 5.03 19.04 22.21
N TYR A 395 5.84 19.81 22.97
CA TYR A 395 7.01 20.55 22.48
C TYR A 395 8.05 20.74 23.59
N THR A 396 9.25 21.20 23.24
CA THR A 396 10.29 21.62 24.18
C THR A 396 10.90 22.94 23.73
N VAL A 397 11.45 23.72 24.67
CA VAL A 397 12.06 25.02 24.37
C VAL A 397 13.51 25.06 24.89
N ASN A 398 14.42 25.49 24.02
CA ASN A 398 15.77 25.87 24.41
C ASN A 398 15.79 27.38 24.72
N TYR A 399 15.84 27.72 26.01
CA TYR A 399 15.74 29.11 26.49
C TYR A 399 16.95 29.99 26.12
N ASP A 400 18.11 29.38 25.88
CA ASP A 400 19.34 30.10 25.52
C ASP A 400 19.37 30.55 24.06
N THR A 401 18.66 29.85 23.19
CA THR A 401 18.61 30.12 21.73
C THR A 401 17.24 30.55 21.24
N GLY A 402 16.18 30.29 22.02
CA GLY A 402 14.80 30.52 21.62
C GLY A 402 14.30 29.50 20.60
N LEU A 403 14.93 28.32 20.50
CA LEU A 403 14.51 27.23 19.61
C LEU A 403 13.36 26.44 20.26
N ILE A 404 12.26 26.28 19.52
CA ILE A 404 11.12 25.45 19.89
C ILE A 404 11.16 24.19 19.02
N THR A 405 11.13 23.02 19.67
CA THR A 405 11.09 21.70 19.00
C THR A 405 9.76 21.04 19.31
N PHE A 406 8.98 20.72 18.27
CA PHE A 406 7.69 20.05 18.39
C PHE A 406 7.85 18.53 18.41
N SER A 407 7.15 17.89 19.36
CA SER A 407 7.00 16.43 19.45
C SER A 407 5.70 15.95 18.80
N VAL A 408 4.76 16.87 18.53
CA VAL A 408 3.54 16.64 17.75
C VAL A 408 3.78 16.90 16.27
N THR A 409 3.01 16.23 15.41
CA THR A 409 3.06 16.46 13.96
C THR A 409 2.42 17.80 13.63
N ILE A 410 3.18 18.69 13.03
CA ILE A 410 2.70 19.98 12.50
C ILE A 410 2.50 19.85 11.00
N ASN A 411 1.36 20.33 10.51
CA ASN A 411 1.05 20.37 9.08
C ASN A 411 1.24 21.78 8.51
N GLN A 412 1.40 21.87 7.19
CA GLN A 412 1.40 23.11 6.41
C GLN A 412 0.19 24.01 6.71
N ARG A 413 -0.99 23.42 6.95
CA ARG A 413 -2.23 24.15 7.22
C ARG A 413 -2.31 24.80 8.61
N TYR A 414 -1.44 24.40 9.54
CA TYR A 414 -1.58 24.84 10.92
C TYR A 414 -0.97 26.22 11.14
N SER A 415 -1.57 27.02 12.00
CA SER A 415 -0.98 28.27 12.49
C SER A 415 -0.44 28.07 13.90
N ILE A 416 0.74 28.64 14.19
CA ILE A 416 1.40 28.49 15.49
C ILE A 416 1.56 29.87 16.14
N GLY A 417 0.87 30.04 17.26
CA GLY A 417 0.95 31.21 18.12
C GLY A 417 1.80 30.95 19.37
N ILE A 418 2.49 31.97 19.86
CA ILE A 418 3.23 31.91 21.11
C ILE A 418 2.93 33.11 22.02
N THR A 419 3.04 32.87 23.33
CA THR A 419 3.13 33.93 24.33
C THR A 419 4.23 33.65 25.35
N TYR A 420 5.00 34.67 25.71
CA TYR A 420 6.09 34.53 26.68
C TYR A 420 6.52 35.89 27.24
N THR A 421 7.31 35.90 28.32
CA THR A 421 7.92 37.13 28.85
C THR A 421 9.38 37.20 28.42
N ARG A 422 9.79 38.31 27.78
CA ARG A 422 11.18 38.55 27.38
C ARG A 422 12.09 38.85 28.57
N ASN A 423 13.39 38.66 28.39
CA ASN A 423 14.42 39.03 29.37
C ASN A 423 14.37 40.52 29.78
N ASP A 424 13.94 41.41 28.89
CA ASP A 424 13.73 42.84 29.20
C ASP A 424 12.48 43.13 30.06
N GLY A 425 11.70 42.09 30.38
CA GLY A 425 10.47 42.15 31.18
C GLY A 425 9.20 42.42 30.37
N THR A 426 9.30 42.54 29.04
CA THR A 426 8.15 42.78 28.16
C THR A 426 7.43 41.46 27.84
N MET A 427 6.11 41.42 28.02
CA MET A 427 5.29 40.29 27.57
C MET A 427 5.08 40.35 26.06
N VAL A 428 5.19 39.20 25.41
CA VAL A 428 5.02 39.01 23.97
C VAL A 428 3.79 38.14 23.72
N PRO A 429 2.82 38.61 22.92
CA PRO A 429 2.66 40.00 22.53
C PRO A 429 2.31 40.87 23.75
N THR A 430 2.47 42.19 23.60
CA THR A 430 2.05 43.10 24.66
C THR A 430 0.54 42.98 24.83
N PRO A 431 0.04 42.67 26.05
CA PRO A 431 -1.38 42.43 26.24
C PRO A 431 -2.17 43.70 25.89
N SER A 432 -3.17 43.54 25.02
CA SER A 432 -4.04 44.61 24.53
C SER A 432 -5.43 44.05 24.24
N GLY A 433 -6.48 44.63 24.82
CA GLY A 433 -7.85 44.15 24.68
C GLY A 433 -8.23 43.03 25.64
N ASP A 434 -9.47 42.54 25.53
CA ASP A 434 -9.98 41.35 26.21
C ASP A 434 -9.83 40.15 25.23
N GLY A 435 -9.26 39.02 25.68
CA GLY A 435 -9.05 37.80 24.88
C GLY A 435 -7.60 37.30 24.82
N LEU A 436 -7.39 36.07 24.34
CA LEU A 436 -6.03 35.55 24.08
C LEU A 436 -5.43 36.30 22.89
N LYS A 437 -4.20 36.78 23.05
CA LYS A 437 -3.45 37.41 21.96
C LYS A 437 -2.11 36.75 21.83
N VAL A 438 -1.78 36.28 20.63
CA VAL A 438 -0.55 35.52 20.35
C VAL A 438 0.33 36.25 19.34
N LYS A 439 1.62 35.96 19.38
CA LYS A 439 2.54 36.28 18.28
C LYS A 439 2.67 35.03 17.41
N LEU A 440 2.42 35.13 16.11
CA LEU A 440 2.64 34.00 15.21
C LEU A 440 4.14 33.75 14.97
N ILE A 441 4.49 32.48 14.84
CA ILE A 441 5.79 32.01 14.34
C ILE A 441 5.65 31.12 13.11
N LYS A 442 4.40 30.76 12.76
CA LYS A 442 4.01 30.06 11.55
C LYS A 442 2.56 30.46 11.24
N GLU A 443 2.26 30.76 9.99
CA GLU A 443 0.88 30.93 9.50
C GLU A 443 0.46 29.74 8.62
N LYS A 444 -0.85 29.61 8.38
CA LYS A 444 -1.37 28.58 7.48
C LYS A 444 -0.87 28.82 6.05
N ASN A 445 -0.39 27.76 5.39
CA ASN A 445 0.11 27.78 4.01
C ASN A 445 1.16 28.88 3.74
N GLN A 446 2.08 29.09 4.69
CA GLN A 446 3.10 30.13 4.64
C GLN A 446 4.02 30.00 3.42
N ASP A 447 4.31 31.09 2.71
CA ASP A 447 5.31 31.08 1.63
C ASP A 447 6.53 31.95 1.98
N VAL A 448 7.48 32.05 1.03
CA VAL A 448 8.72 32.82 1.19
C VAL A 448 8.51 34.30 1.50
N ASN A 449 7.36 34.87 1.13
CA ASN A 449 7.01 36.26 1.41
C ASN A 449 6.40 36.45 2.79
N SER A 450 6.04 35.35 3.48
CA SER A 450 5.53 35.37 4.84
C SER A 450 6.49 36.11 5.79
N PRO A 451 5.99 37.00 6.66
CA PRO A 451 6.81 37.60 7.71
C PRO A 451 7.29 36.56 8.76
N TYR A 452 6.75 35.34 8.70
CA TYR A 452 7.10 34.23 9.58
C TYR A 452 8.01 33.18 8.92
N TRP A 453 8.36 33.37 7.64
CA TRP A 453 9.14 32.40 6.86
C TRP A 453 10.48 32.00 7.49
N ASN A 454 11.21 33.01 8.00
CA ASN A 454 12.55 32.82 8.56
C ASN A 454 12.54 32.18 9.96
N GLN A 455 11.38 32.09 10.61
CA GLN A 455 11.23 31.50 11.92
C GLN A 455 11.30 29.97 11.81
N GLN A 456 10.93 29.40 10.68
CA GLN A 456 11.09 27.98 10.43
C GLN A 456 12.57 27.62 10.21
N VAL A 457 13.03 26.63 10.95
CA VAL A 457 14.41 26.18 10.97
C VAL A 457 14.70 25.29 9.75
N ARG A 458 15.70 25.67 8.95
CA ARG A 458 16.14 24.96 7.72
C ARG A 458 17.62 24.54 7.73
N ASN A 459 18.25 24.62 8.90
CA ASN A 459 19.67 24.35 9.12
C ASN A 459 19.92 23.22 10.12
N ILE A 460 18.88 22.47 10.50
CA ILE A 460 18.97 21.27 11.34
C ILE A 460 18.53 20.06 10.51
N TYR A 461 19.28 18.97 10.63
CA TYR A 461 19.08 17.74 9.86
C TYR A 461 19.00 16.54 10.80
N ASP A 462 18.05 15.64 10.55
CA ASP A 462 17.88 14.39 11.29
C ASP A 462 18.71 13.27 10.67
N LEU A 463 19.48 12.58 11.50
CA LEU A 463 20.28 11.43 11.13
C LEU A 463 19.46 10.15 10.93
N GLY A 464 18.17 10.17 11.32
CA GLY A 464 17.28 9.01 11.33
C GLY A 464 17.61 8.00 12.43
N MET A 465 18.53 8.35 13.34
CA MET A 465 19.05 7.49 14.39
C MET A 465 19.30 8.29 15.68
N GLN A 466 19.08 7.68 16.83
CA GLN A 466 19.29 8.30 18.14
C GLN A 466 20.25 7.46 18.98
N ASN A 467 20.82 8.04 20.06
CA ASN A 467 21.76 7.40 20.97
C ASN A 467 23.02 6.83 20.25
N ILE A 468 23.59 7.62 19.34
CA ILE A 468 24.79 7.28 18.58
C ILE A 468 26.03 7.39 19.50
N LYS A 469 26.99 6.49 19.34
CA LYS A 469 28.28 6.56 20.05
C LYS A 469 29.23 7.49 19.31
N ASN A 470 30.00 8.27 20.08
CA ASN A 470 31.02 9.15 19.50
C ASN A 470 32.18 8.35 18.84
N GLU A 471 32.51 7.18 19.39
CA GLU A 471 33.56 6.32 18.82
C GLU A 471 33.17 5.81 17.42
N GLY A 472 33.97 6.16 16.42
CA GLY A 472 33.75 5.76 15.03
C GLY A 472 32.72 6.61 14.28
N PHE A 473 32.28 7.73 14.88
CA PHE A 473 31.47 8.72 14.18
C PHE A 473 32.33 9.59 13.25
N ASP A 474 31.82 9.89 12.06
CA ASP A 474 32.45 10.74 11.05
C ASP A 474 31.34 11.39 10.21
N LEU A 475 31.46 12.68 9.91
CA LEU A 475 30.49 13.45 9.14
C LEU A 475 31.22 14.23 8.06
N ASN A 476 30.80 14.07 6.81
CA ASN A 476 31.37 14.78 5.68
C ASN A 476 30.28 15.28 4.73
N VAL A 477 30.34 16.57 4.40
CA VAL A 477 29.52 17.17 3.35
C VAL A 477 30.24 17.05 2.02
N PHE A 478 29.50 16.68 0.96
CA PHE A 478 30.07 16.46 -0.37
C PHE A 478 29.07 16.80 -1.48
N ASN A 479 29.59 16.96 -2.69
CA ASN A 479 28.86 17.00 -3.95
C ASN A 479 29.38 15.85 -4.85
N TYR A 480 28.62 15.44 -5.85
CA TYR A 480 29.09 14.52 -6.88
C TYR A 480 29.84 15.27 -8.00
N ASN A 481 30.96 14.71 -8.43
CA ASN A 481 31.68 15.20 -9.61
C ASN A 481 30.83 14.96 -10.87
N GLU A 482 30.60 16.01 -11.67
CA GLU A 482 29.74 15.98 -12.87
C GLU A 482 30.19 14.95 -13.92
N ASN A 483 31.48 14.61 -13.96
CA ASN A 483 32.06 13.74 -15.00
C ASN A 483 32.11 12.23 -14.64
N ASP A 484 32.15 11.88 -13.35
CA ASP A 484 32.39 10.49 -12.91
C ASP A 484 31.57 10.05 -11.69
N ASN A 485 30.71 10.93 -11.17
CA ASN A 485 29.83 10.69 -10.02
C ASN A 485 30.59 10.22 -8.76
N THR A 486 31.87 10.57 -8.65
CA THR A 486 32.64 10.36 -7.41
C THR A 486 32.35 11.48 -6.42
N ARG A 487 32.42 11.18 -5.12
CA ARG A 487 32.21 12.18 -4.07
C ARG A 487 33.36 13.18 -4.05
N ASN A 488 33.04 14.45 -4.26
CA ASN A 488 33.92 15.59 -4.08
C ASN A 488 33.62 16.26 -2.74
N TYR A 489 34.62 16.30 -1.86
CA TYR A 489 34.54 16.93 -0.54
C TYR A 489 35.14 18.34 -0.54
N ASP A 490 35.81 18.73 -1.62
CA ASP A 490 36.50 20.00 -1.75
C ASP A 490 35.56 21.08 -2.29
N VAL A 491 35.68 22.29 -1.72
CA VAL A 491 34.91 23.45 -2.19
C VAL A 491 35.40 23.86 -3.59
N PRO A 492 34.50 24.16 -4.55
CA PRO A 492 34.89 24.55 -5.90
C PRO A 492 35.82 25.78 -5.94
N SER A 493 36.79 25.79 -6.86
CA SER A 493 37.79 26.87 -6.98
C SER A 493 37.24 28.24 -7.40
N ASP A 494 35.98 28.27 -7.84
CA ASP A 494 35.18 29.44 -8.21
C ASP A 494 34.39 30.02 -7.02
N VAL A 495 34.31 29.32 -5.88
CA VAL A 495 33.96 29.95 -4.59
C VAL A 495 35.18 30.79 -4.17
N PRO A 496 35.08 32.13 -4.05
CA PRO A 496 36.22 32.95 -3.69
C PRO A 496 36.65 32.69 -2.23
N LEU A 497 37.62 31.80 -2.06
CA LEU A 497 38.22 31.50 -0.76
C LEU A 497 39.42 32.43 -0.55
N ASN A 498 39.26 33.40 0.35
CA ASN A 498 40.34 34.33 0.72
C ASN A 498 41.20 33.79 1.88
N ASP A 499 40.85 32.62 2.43
CA ASP A 499 41.58 31.89 3.46
C ASP A 499 42.15 30.57 2.91
N ALA A 500 43.45 30.34 3.14
CA ALA A 500 44.16 29.15 2.67
C ALA A 500 43.89 27.90 3.53
N GLU A 501 43.17 28.03 4.64
CA GLU A 501 42.80 26.94 5.55
C GLU A 501 41.45 26.29 5.22
N ILE A 502 40.61 26.89 4.36
CA ILE A 502 39.34 26.31 3.93
C ILE A 502 39.57 25.50 2.66
N VAL A 503 39.47 24.17 2.77
CA VAL A 503 39.67 23.26 1.64
C VAL A 503 38.42 22.43 1.37
N THR A 504 37.74 21.98 2.43
CA THR A 504 36.58 21.09 2.35
C THR A 504 35.26 21.81 2.64
N TYR A 505 34.14 21.21 2.23
CA TYR A 505 32.81 21.72 2.59
C TYR A 505 32.58 21.76 4.11
N ASN A 506 33.16 20.82 4.87
CA ASN A 506 33.10 20.83 6.34
C ASN A 506 33.78 22.08 6.93
N ASP A 507 34.92 22.49 6.36
CA ASP A 507 35.64 23.70 6.78
C ASP A 507 34.79 24.95 6.47
N TYR A 508 34.23 25.03 5.25
CA TYR A 508 33.37 26.14 4.85
C TYR A 508 32.10 26.24 5.71
N LEU A 509 31.49 25.09 6.05
CA LEU A 509 30.28 25.00 6.87
C LEU A 509 30.56 25.03 8.38
N ARG A 510 31.84 25.11 8.78
CA ARG A 510 32.31 25.29 10.16
C ARG A 510 31.76 24.21 11.10
N LEU A 511 31.79 22.97 10.62
CA LEU A 511 31.24 21.83 11.35
C LEU A 511 32.16 21.33 12.46
N ASP A 512 33.48 21.44 12.28
CA ASP A 512 34.47 21.20 13.32
C ASP A 512 34.52 22.42 14.25
N SER A 513 33.74 22.37 15.32
CA SER A 513 33.59 23.45 16.29
C SER A 513 34.72 23.50 17.30
N ASN A 514 35.38 22.37 17.55
CA ASN A 514 36.46 22.25 18.54
C ASN A 514 37.87 22.42 17.92
N GLY A 515 37.97 22.35 16.58
CA GLY A 515 39.19 22.57 15.80
C GLY A 515 40.19 21.42 15.83
N ASP A 516 39.74 20.18 16.07
CA ASP A 516 40.59 18.99 16.13
C ASP A 516 40.83 18.33 14.75
N GLY A 517 40.17 18.85 13.71
CA GLY A 517 40.23 18.39 12.32
C GLY A 517 39.25 17.26 11.98
N VAL A 518 38.33 16.88 12.88
CA VAL A 518 37.35 15.80 12.67
C VAL A 518 35.99 16.17 13.25
N VAL A 519 34.96 16.23 12.39
CA VAL A 519 33.58 16.48 12.84
C VAL A 519 33.01 15.25 13.56
N ASN A 520 32.78 15.36 14.87
CA ASN A 520 32.26 14.28 15.69
C ASN A 520 31.30 14.74 16.79
N GLY A 521 30.85 13.83 17.66
CA GLY A 521 29.89 14.14 18.73
C GLY A 521 30.43 14.97 19.89
N ASP A 522 31.73 15.28 19.92
CA ASP A 522 32.30 16.28 20.81
C ASP A 522 32.10 17.71 20.26
N ASP A 523 31.64 17.85 19.01
CA ASP A 523 31.29 19.13 18.39
C ASP A 523 29.89 19.61 18.75
N ALA A 524 29.73 20.91 18.97
CA ALA A 524 28.43 21.53 19.23
C ALA A 524 27.47 21.44 18.03
N THR A 525 27.99 21.17 16.83
CA THR A 525 27.24 21.01 15.58
C THR A 525 26.64 19.60 15.44
N VAL A 526 26.95 18.66 16.34
CA VAL A 526 26.48 17.27 16.28
C VAL A 526 25.89 16.85 17.63
N ASN A 527 24.58 16.54 17.65
CA ASN A 527 23.91 15.98 18.81
C ASN A 527 23.62 14.49 18.61
N LEU A 528 24.53 13.63 19.10
CA LEU A 528 24.42 12.18 18.98
C LEU A 528 23.28 11.55 19.79
N GLN A 529 22.81 12.24 20.84
CA GLN A 529 21.72 11.74 21.68
C GLN A 529 20.39 11.84 20.94
N SER A 530 20.09 13.01 20.38
CA SER A 530 18.85 13.27 19.62
C SER A 530 18.95 12.91 18.15
N GLY A 531 20.17 12.70 17.62
CA GLY A 531 20.37 12.38 16.21
C GLY A 531 20.34 13.60 15.28
N TYR A 532 20.76 14.78 15.74
CA TYR A 532 20.70 16.01 14.92
C TYR A 532 22.07 16.54 14.51
N ILE A 533 22.15 17.06 13.29
CA ILE A 533 23.24 17.93 12.83
C ILE A 533 22.72 19.36 12.80
N ILE A 534 23.50 20.29 13.34
CA ILE A 534 23.14 21.69 13.50
C ILE A 534 24.19 22.55 12.79
N PHE A 535 23.84 23.13 11.65
CA PHE A 535 24.74 23.99 10.89
C PHE A 535 24.75 25.41 11.50
N PRO A 536 25.92 26.03 11.76
CA PRO A 536 26.03 27.40 12.28
C PRO A 536 25.79 28.46 11.19
N PHE A 537 24.73 28.28 10.40
CA PHE A 537 24.28 29.12 9.29
C PHE A 537 22.76 29.14 9.27
N LEU A 538 22.12 30.23 8.84
CA LEU A 538 20.68 30.18 8.56
C LEU A 538 20.37 29.46 7.25
N LYS A 539 21.22 29.68 6.24
CA LYS A 539 21.10 29.14 4.90
C LYS A 539 22.42 28.46 4.49
N PRO A 540 22.78 27.30 5.08
CA PRO A 540 24.08 26.66 4.87
C PRO A 540 24.39 26.35 3.40
N PHE A 541 23.40 25.84 2.65
CA PHE A 541 23.61 25.33 1.28
C PHE A 541 23.26 26.33 0.17
N ALA A 542 22.65 27.46 0.49
CA ALA A 542 22.33 28.51 -0.50
C ALA A 542 23.55 28.99 -1.31
N PRO A 543 24.70 29.31 -0.69
CA PRO A 543 25.90 29.72 -1.44
C PRO A 543 26.60 28.56 -2.17
N LEU A 544 26.16 27.31 -1.95
CA LEU A 544 26.75 26.10 -2.52
C LEU A 544 25.93 25.53 -3.69
N GLY A 545 24.91 26.26 -4.15
CA GLY A 545 24.10 25.90 -5.31
C GLY A 545 22.65 25.51 -4.98
N ASP A 546 22.32 25.29 -3.71
CA ASP A 546 20.99 24.81 -3.29
C ASP A 546 20.17 25.93 -2.61
N ALA A 547 20.07 27.10 -3.27
CA ALA A 547 19.35 28.26 -2.74
C ALA A 547 17.82 28.04 -2.65
N ILE A 548 17.28 27.20 -3.54
CA ILE A 548 15.84 26.92 -3.67
C ILE A 548 15.20 26.39 -2.38
N ILE A 549 15.97 25.72 -1.51
CA ILE A 549 15.56 25.24 -0.17
C ILE A 549 14.99 26.38 0.70
N TYR A 550 15.46 27.60 0.49
CA TYR A 550 15.11 28.77 1.30
C TYR A 550 14.19 29.76 0.57
N GLU A 551 13.84 29.46 -0.68
CA GLU A 551 13.04 30.30 -1.58
C GLU A 551 11.66 29.71 -1.88
N GLU A 552 11.47 28.40 -1.67
CA GLU A 552 10.20 27.70 -1.90
C GLU A 552 9.75 26.87 -0.67
N GLU A 553 8.43 26.72 -0.48
CA GLU A 553 7.85 25.91 0.61
C GLU A 553 7.81 24.43 0.26
N VAL A 554 7.39 24.12 -0.96
CA VAL A 554 7.39 22.77 -1.52
C VAL A 554 8.45 22.74 -2.60
N VAL A 555 9.61 22.17 -2.27
CA VAL A 555 10.73 22.10 -3.20
C VAL A 555 10.54 20.88 -4.10
N ASN A 556 9.95 21.09 -5.27
CA ASN A 556 9.81 20.05 -6.30
C ASN A 556 11.01 20.16 -7.27
N TYR A 557 11.54 19.01 -7.68
CA TYR A 557 12.68 18.77 -8.60
C TYR A 557 14.10 18.67 -7.99
N ASP A 558 14.91 17.79 -8.61
CA ASP A 558 16.10 17.10 -8.08
C ASP A 558 17.45 17.80 -8.33
N GLU A 559 17.51 19.11 -8.55
CA GLU A 559 18.80 19.79 -8.79
C GLU A 559 19.54 20.20 -7.49
N PHE A 560 19.58 19.30 -6.49
CA PHE A 560 20.37 19.52 -5.28
C PHE A 560 21.77 18.94 -5.43
N LYS A 561 22.77 19.79 -5.26
CA LYS A 561 24.17 19.42 -5.41
C LYS A 561 24.75 18.86 -4.12
N MET A 562 24.24 19.30 -2.97
CA MET A 562 24.86 19.01 -1.68
C MET A 562 24.26 17.80 -0.98
N ASN A 563 25.15 16.98 -0.45
CA ASN A 563 24.84 15.75 0.26
C ASN A 563 25.65 15.68 1.56
N ILE A 564 25.05 15.14 2.61
CA ILE A 564 25.67 14.94 3.92
C ILE A 564 25.86 13.45 4.12
N ALA A 565 27.11 12.98 4.12
CA ALA A 565 27.45 11.63 4.50
C ALA A 565 27.74 11.58 6.00
N VAL A 566 26.94 10.82 6.74
CA VAL A 566 27.20 10.52 8.15
C VAL A 566 27.62 9.08 8.28
N LYS A 567 28.52 8.81 9.22
CA LYS A 567 28.99 7.50 9.62
C LYS A 567 28.94 7.50 11.14
N GLY A 568 28.27 6.52 11.76
CA GLY A 568 28.18 6.41 13.22
C GLY A 568 27.95 4.98 13.70
N GLN A 569 28.14 4.72 15.00
CA GLN A 569 27.86 3.43 15.64
C GLN A 569 26.72 3.56 16.66
N VAL A 570 25.71 2.69 16.60
CA VAL A 570 24.62 2.63 17.61
C VAL A 570 24.77 1.36 18.44
N GLY A 571 24.53 1.43 19.76
CA GLY A 571 24.52 0.24 20.63
C GLY A 571 23.33 -0.68 20.32
N ARG A 572 23.57 -1.98 20.10
CA ARG A 572 22.56 -2.95 19.67
C ARG A 572 22.16 -3.91 20.80
N ASP A 573 21.05 -3.63 21.48
CA ASP A 573 20.45 -4.55 22.48
C ASP A 573 19.37 -5.45 21.89
N GLN A 574 18.68 -4.97 20.86
CA GLN A 574 17.56 -5.62 20.22
C GLN A 574 17.68 -5.47 18.70
N ILE A 575 17.28 -6.50 17.97
CA ILE A 575 17.26 -6.54 16.52
C ILE A 575 15.83 -6.83 16.08
N SER A 576 15.18 -5.88 15.40
CA SER A 576 13.91 -6.16 14.74
C SER A 576 14.18 -6.85 13.40
N LEU A 577 13.53 -7.98 13.16
CA LEU A 577 13.57 -8.67 11.88
C LEU A 577 12.69 -8.00 10.83
N GLY A 578 11.85 -7.03 11.21
CA GLY A 578 10.95 -6.32 10.30
C GLY A 578 9.86 -7.20 9.68
N GLN A 579 9.64 -8.41 10.22
CA GLN A 579 8.66 -9.38 9.74
C GLN A 579 7.92 -9.97 10.93
N MET A 580 6.61 -10.13 10.82
CA MET A 580 5.77 -10.82 11.81
C MET A 580 5.61 -12.30 11.44
N ASN A 581 5.07 -13.11 12.36
CA ASN A 581 4.83 -14.54 12.15
C ASN A 581 6.11 -15.32 11.80
N ILE A 582 7.17 -15.08 12.57
CA ILE A 582 8.42 -15.84 12.42
C ILE A 582 8.16 -17.29 12.83
N LEU A 583 8.61 -18.24 12.02
CA LEU A 583 8.43 -19.67 12.29
C LEU A 583 9.30 -20.08 13.49
N PRO A 584 8.72 -20.68 14.55
CA PRO A 584 9.46 -21.15 15.70
C PRO A 584 10.64 -22.07 15.33
N GLY A 585 11.82 -21.81 15.89
CA GLY A 585 13.03 -22.59 15.63
C GLY A 585 13.73 -22.32 14.29
N SER A 586 13.18 -21.44 13.45
CA SER A 586 13.82 -21.04 12.19
C SER A 586 14.95 -20.03 12.34
N VAL A 587 15.00 -19.30 13.48
CA VAL A 587 15.94 -18.20 13.71
C VAL A 587 17.31 -18.73 14.12
N VAL A 588 18.30 -18.53 13.25
CA VAL A 588 19.71 -18.89 13.48
C VAL A 588 20.55 -17.62 13.50
N VAL A 589 21.04 -17.27 14.68
CA VAL A 589 21.94 -16.12 14.86
C VAL A 589 23.39 -16.59 14.81
N LYS A 590 24.14 -16.16 13.79
CA LYS A 590 25.58 -16.42 13.64
C LYS A 590 26.37 -15.17 13.94
N LEU A 591 27.26 -15.24 14.92
CA LEU A 591 28.35 -14.30 15.06
C LEU A 591 29.41 -14.68 14.01
N THR A 592 29.66 -13.85 13.01
CA THR A 592 30.63 -14.10 11.93
C THR A 592 31.99 -13.49 12.22
N GLU A 593 32.03 -12.35 12.93
CA GLU A 593 33.25 -11.70 13.46
C GLU A 593 32.97 -11.20 14.89
N PRO A 594 33.95 -11.20 15.82
CA PRO A 594 35.36 -11.62 15.65
C PRO A 594 35.57 -13.14 15.67
N VAL A 595 34.56 -13.91 16.07
CA VAL A 595 34.59 -15.37 16.14
C VAL A 595 33.42 -15.92 15.34
N ASN A 596 33.70 -16.73 14.30
CA ASN A 596 32.66 -17.43 13.56
C ASN A 596 32.00 -18.50 14.44
N LYS A 597 30.93 -18.12 15.15
CA LYS A 597 30.22 -18.89 16.17
C LYS A 597 28.72 -18.71 15.99
N THR A 598 28.00 -19.81 15.80
CA THR A 598 26.53 -19.82 15.91
C THR A 598 26.14 -19.67 17.38
N LEU A 599 25.33 -18.66 17.67
CA LEU A 599 24.79 -18.39 19.00
C LEU A 599 23.66 -19.38 19.32
N LYS A 600 23.41 -19.61 20.61
CA LYS A 600 22.33 -20.49 21.07
C LYS A 600 21.13 -19.69 21.57
N GLU A 601 19.96 -19.97 21.02
CA GLU A 601 18.69 -19.42 21.50
C GLU A 601 18.45 -19.78 22.98
N ASN A 602 17.83 -18.86 23.72
CA ASN A 602 17.60 -18.89 25.17
C ASN A 602 18.85 -18.88 26.05
N VAL A 603 20.05 -18.76 25.46
CA VAL A 603 21.32 -18.64 26.19
C VAL A 603 22.05 -17.37 25.78
N ASP A 604 22.28 -17.21 24.47
CA ASP A 604 23.02 -16.09 23.88
C ASP A 604 22.09 -15.01 23.29
N TYR A 605 20.84 -15.37 22.95
CA TYR A 605 19.77 -14.48 22.47
C TYR A 605 18.37 -15.06 22.78
N ILE A 606 17.33 -14.22 22.74
CA ILE A 606 15.91 -14.60 22.84
C ILE A 606 15.20 -14.09 21.58
N VAL A 607 14.22 -14.85 21.08
CA VAL A 607 13.39 -14.45 19.93
C VAL A 607 11.96 -14.25 20.41
N ASP A 608 11.40 -13.11 20.05
CA ASP A 608 9.97 -12.87 19.99
C ASP A 608 9.49 -13.24 18.57
N TYR A 609 8.77 -14.35 18.46
CA TYR A 609 8.34 -14.90 17.17
C TYR A 609 7.12 -14.18 16.59
N ASP A 610 6.33 -13.53 17.44
CA ASP A 610 5.10 -12.83 17.05
C ASP A 610 5.44 -11.49 16.41
N PHE A 611 6.34 -10.73 17.05
CA PHE A 611 6.78 -9.42 16.60
C PHE A 611 8.13 -9.45 15.85
N GLY A 612 8.66 -10.65 15.61
CA GLY A 612 9.92 -10.87 14.91
C GLY A 612 11.08 -10.06 15.47
N THR A 613 11.31 -10.16 16.77
CA THR A 613 12.33 -9.36 17.44
C THR A 613 13.32 -10.23 18.20
N VAL A 614 14.62 -10.03 17.94
CA VAL A 614 15.71 -10.80 18.55
C VAL A 614 16.41 -9.94 19.62
N THR A 615 16.31 -10.35 20.87
CA THR A 615 17.01 -9.71 22.00
C THR A 615 18.34 -10.41 22.24
N LEU A 616 19.46 -9.69 22.10
CA LEU A 616 20.78 -10.26 22.32
C LEU A 616 21.09 -10.31 23.83
N LEU A 617 21.61 -11.44 24.32
CA LEU A 617 21.99 -11.62 25.73
C LEU A 617 23.51 -11.65 25.92
N SER A 618 24.23 -12.25 24.99
CA SER A 618 25.68 -12.41 25.11
C SER A 618 26.43 -11.08 24.92
N PRO A 619 27.40 -10.73 25.79
CA PRO A 619 28.20 -9.50 25.64
C PRO A 619 28.95 -9.42 24.31
N GLU A 620 29.36 -10.57 23.77
CA GLU A 620 30.04 -10.69 22.47
C GLU A 620 29.13 -10.30 21.30
N ALA A 621 27.83 -10.64 21.35
CA ALA A 621 26.88 -10.25 20.32
C ALA A 621 26.39 -8.79 20.48
N LYS A 622 26.42 -8.26 21.70
CA LYS A 622 26.13 -6.85 21.98
C LYS A 622 27.24 -5.89 21.55
N ASP A 623 28.41 -6.43 21.17
CA ASP A 623 29.51 -5.63 20.64
C ASP A 623 29.09 -4.96 19.31
N PRO A 624 29.14 -3.63 19.18
CA PRO A 624 28.86 -2.96 17.92
C PRO A 624 29.84 -3.30 16.80
N ASN A 625 30.96 -3.98 17.05
CA ASN A 625 31.87 -4.47 16.01
C ASN A 625 31.60 -5.94 15.63
N ALA A 626 30.71 -6.62 16.34
CA ALA A 626 30.36 -8.00 16.07
C ALA A 626 29.49 -8.11 14.82
N LYS A 627 29.96 -8.82 13.79
CA LYS A 627 29.13 -9.11 12.63
C LYS A 627 28.19 -10.25 12.95
N ILE A 628 26.91 -10.02 12.82
CA ILE A 628 25.85 -10.99 13.07
C ILE A 628 25.13 -11.26 11.74
N GLU A 629 24.88 -12.52 11.44
CA GLU A 629 24.01 -12.94 10.35
C GLU A 629 22.83 -13.68 11.00
N ILE A 630 21.62 -13.20 10.78
CA ILE A 630 20.40 -13.85 11.27
C ILE A 630 19.66 -14.42 10.08
N ASP A 631 19.66 -15.74 9.99
CA ASP A 631 18.78 -16.45 9.07
C ASP A 631 17.46 -16.74 9.79
N TYR A 632 16.33 -16.47 9.17
CA TYR A 632 15.01 -16.77 9.73
C TYR A 632 14.01 -17.10 8.63
N GLN A 633 12.90 -17.71 9.03
CA GLN A 633 11.77 -17.99 8.15
C GLN A 633 10.50 -17.43 8.75
N PHE A 634 9.61 -16.92 7.91
CA PHE A 634 8.34 -16.36 8.36
C PHE A 634 7.22 -16.72 7.39
N LYS A 635 5.98 -16.73 7.88
CA LYS A 635 4.80 -16.93 7.05
C LYS A 635 4.17 -15.57 6.74
N PRO A 636 4.22 -15.08 5.48
CA PRO A 636 3.63 -13.80 5.15
C PRO A 636 2.11 -13.82 5.37
N LEU A 637 1.55 -12.70 5.81
CA LEU A 637 0.10 -12.54 6.00
C LEU A 637 -0.67 -12.71 4.68
N PHE A 638 -0.07 -12.25 3.57
CA PHE A 638 -0.59 -12.40 2.22
C PHE A 638 0.49 -13.04 1.34
N ALA A 639 0.28 -14.30 0.95
CA ALA A 639 1.15 -14.97 -0.01
C ALA A 639 0.57 -14.84 -1.42
N VAL A 640 1.24 -14.06 -2.28
CA VAL A 640 0.89 -13.93 -3.72
C VAL A 640 1.46 -15.12 -4.52
N GLU A 641 2.46 -15.79 -3.97
CA GLU A 641 3.18 -16.90 -4.59
C GLU A 641 2.84 -18.27 -3.96
N SER A 642 2.89 -19.31 -4.78
CA SER A 642 2.74 -20.71 -4.39
C SER A 642 4.05 -21.46 -4.66
N LYS A 643 4.71 -21.91 -3.58
CA LYS A 643 5.99 -22.63 -3.65
C LYS A 643 5.78 -24.13 -3.47
N THR A 644 6.34 -24.96 -4.34
CA THR A 644 6.26 -26.43 -4.27
C THR A 644 7.67 -27.01 -4.22
N ILE A 645 7.91 -27.90 -3.26
CA ILE A 645 9.15 -28.65 -3.09
C ILE A 645 8.87 -30.14 -3.25
N MET A 646 9.69 -30.82 -4.04
CA MET A 646 9.76 -32.27 -4.13
C MET A 646 11.21 -32.70 -4.01
N GLY A 647 11.51 -33.71 -3.19
CA GLY A 647 12.89 -34.12 -2.96
C GLY A 647 13.02 -35.58 -2.59
N VAL A 648 14.15 -36.18 -2.95
CA VAL A 648 14.56 -37.52 -2.54
C VAL A 648 16.04 -37.49 -2.18
N ARG A 649 16.41 -38.04 -1.03
CA ARG A 649 17.80 -38.27 -0.60
C ARG A 649 18.01 -39.74 -0.30
N ALA A 650 19.10 -40.29 -0.81
CA ALA A 650 19.54 -41.66 -0.56
C ALA A 650 20.93 -41.66 0.10
N ASP A 651 21.03 -42.20 1.31
CA ASP A 651 22.27 -42.35 2.06
C ASP A 651 22.61 -43.83 2.21
N TRP A 652 23.73 -44.27 1.63
CA TRP A 652 24.19 -45.65 1.70
C TRP A 652 25.45 -45.79 2.56
N GLU A 653 25.34 -46.48 3.69
CA GLU A 653 26.44 -46.79 4.60
C GLU A 653 27.11 -48.13 4.21
N PHE A 654 28.05 -48.12 3.26
CA PHE A 654 28.75 -49.35 2.85
C PHE A 654 29.47 -50.07 3.98
N ASN A 655 30.03 -49.31 4.92
CA ASN A 655 30.62 -49.78 6.18
C ASN A 655 30.74 -48.59 7.15
N PRO A 656 31.08 -48.80 8.44
CA PRO A 656 31.18 -47.70 9.42
C PRO A 656 32.16 -46.57 9.05
N ASN A 657 33.02 -46.81 8.06
CA ASN A 657 34.08 -45.93 7.62
C ASN A 657 33.82 -45.35 6.21
N LEU A 658 32.76 -45.73 5.50
CA LEU A 658 32.47 -45.27 4.14
C LEU A 658 30.97 -45.05 3.96
N LYS A 659 30.58 -43.81 3.67
CA LYS A 659 29.22 -43.39 3.36
C LYS A 659 29.17 -42.73 2.00
N LEU A 660 28.10 -42.96 1.26
CA LEU A 660 27.81 -42.31 -0.02
C LEU A 660 26.37 -41.81 0.00
N GLY A 661 26.19 -40.52 -0.27
CA GLY A 661 24.90 -39.85 -0.35
C GLY A 661 24.60 -39.39 -1.78
N GLY A 662 23.31 -39.21 -2.07
CA GLY A 662 22.86 -38.52 -3.27
C GLY A 662 21.49 -37.91 -3.07
N THR A 663 21.31 -36.70 -3.59
CA THR A 663 20.09 -35.92 -3.43
C THR A 663 19.56 -35.49 -4.79
N PHE A 664 18.24 -35.47 -4.94
CA PHE A 664 17.54 -34.89 -6.09
C PHE A 664 16.35 -34.07 -5.58
N ILE A 665 16.28 -32.79 -5.94
CA ILE A 665 15.24 -31.86 -5.50
C ILE A 665 14.72 -31.07 -6.69
N TYR A 666 13.40 -30.89 -6.74
CA TYR A 666 12.68 -30.00 -7.62
C TYR A 666 11.96 -28.96 -6.76
N HIS A 667 12.21 -27.69 -7.04
CA HIS A 667 11.56 -26.56 -6.38
C HIS A 667 10.91 -25.67 -7.44
N SER A 668 9.71 -25.17 -7.17
CA SER A 668 8.98 -24.28 -8.09
C SER A 668 8.25 -23.21 -7.31
N GLU A 669 8.37 -21.95 -7.72
CA GLU A 669 7.63 -20.81 -7.20
C GLU A 669 6.77 -20.23 -8.33
N LYS A 670 5.47 -20.01 -8.05
CA LYS A 670 4.49 -19.49 -9.00
C LYS A 670 3.70 -18.34 -8.39
N VAL A 671 3.73 -17.16 -9.01
CA VAL A 671 2.93 -15.98 -8.72
C VAL A 671 1.59 -16.08 -9.46
N SER A 672 0.53 -15.56 -8.84
CA SER A 672 -0.82 -15.53 -9.44
C SER A 672 -1.00 -14.50 -10.54
N ASP A 673 -0.06 -13.55 -10.67
CA ASP A 673 -0.09 -12.52 -11.70
C ASP A 673 0.24 -13.12 -13.07
N ASP A 674 -0.54 -12.74 -14.07
CA ASP A 674 -0.37 -13.18 -15.43
C ASP A 674 0.72 -12.41 -16.18
N ARG A 675 1.04 -11.20 -15.70
CA ARG A 675 2.08 -10.31 -16.23
C ARG A 675 3.08 -9.97 -15.12
N PRO A 676 3.88 -10.94 -14.65
CA PRO A 676 4.77 -10.73 -13.53
C PRO A 676 5.77 -9.61 -13.83
N LYS A 677 5.86 -8.65 -12.90
CA LYS A 677 6.87 -7.59 -12.92
C LYS A 677 8.26 -8.15 -12.60
N ILE A 678 9.30 -7.42 -12.98
CA ILE A 678 10.67 -7.80 -12.63
C ILE A 678 10.81 -7.90 -11.10
N GLY A 679 11.36 -9.02 -10.63
CA GLY A 679 11.47 -9.41 -9.21
C GLY A 679 10.38 -10.39 -8.74
N ASN A 680 9.27 -10.51 -9.47
CA ASN A 680 8.14 -11.39 -9.14
C ASN A 680 7.92 -12.47 -10.23
N GLU A 681 8.98 -12.93 -10.87
CA GLU A 681 8.90 -13.93 -11.94
C GLU A 681 8.63 -15.34 -11.41
N ASN A 682 8.01 -16.17 -12.24
CA ASN A 682 7.89 -17.58 -11.91
C ASN A 682 9.22 -18.28 -12.15
N PHE A 683 9.63 -19.16 -11.23
CA PHE A 683 10.82 -19.96 -11.45
C PHE A 683 10.68 -21.39 -10.95
N SER A 684 11.49 -22.27 -11.53
CA SER A 684 11.67 -23.64 -11.07
C SER A 684 13.15 -23.99 -11.12
N ILE A 685 13.59 -24.85 -10.22
CA ILE A 685 14.98 -25.29 -10.16
C ILE A 685 15.07 -26.79 -9.86
N ILE A 686 15.91 -27.48 -10.62
CA ILE A 686 16.31 -28.85 -10.33
C ILE A 686 17.69 -28.81 -9.69
N LEU A 687 17.82 -29.43 -8.54
CA LEU A 687 19.07 -29.58 -7.79
C LEU A 687 19.39 -31.07 -7.67
N ALA A 688 20.64 -31.45 -7.92
CA ALA A 688 21.07 -32.82 -7.69
C ALA A 688 22.52 -32.86 -7.20
N ASP A 689 22.81 -33.74 -6.23
CA ASP A 689 24.15 -33.96 -5.71
C ASP A 689 24.51 -35.44 -5.57
N LEU A 690 25.82 -35.67 -5.51
CA LEU A 690 26.45 -36.92 -5.08
C LEU A 690 27.54 -36.57 -4.08
N ASP A 691 27.43 -37.09 -2.87
CA ASP A 691 28.35 -36.84 -1.77
C ASP A 691 28.94 -38.15 -1.21
N GLY A 692 30.13 -38.07 -0.62
CA GLY A 692 30.79 -39.24 -0.05
C GLY A 692 31.76 -38.90 1.06
N ARG A 693 31.79 -39.73 2.11
CA ARG A 693 32.66 -39.61 3.27
C ARG A 693 33.39 -40.92 3.54
N ALA A 694 34.71 -40.86 3.62
CA ALA A 694 35.56 -41.98 3.99
C ALA A 694 36.41 -41.64 5.23
N GLU A 695 36.32 -42.44 6.27
CA GLU A 695 37.08 -42.29 7.51
C GLU A 695 38.13 -43.38 7.66
N TYR A 696 39.39 -42.97 7.78
CA TYR A 696 40.51 -43.87 7.99
C TYR A 696 41.13 -43.61 9.37
N GLU A 697 41.14 -44.62 10.22
CA GLU A 697 41.93 -44.58 11.45
C GLU A 697 43.41 -44.64 11.09
N THR A 698 44.17 -43.66 11.55
CA THR A 698 45.60 -43.53 11.24
C THR A 698 46.45 -43.56 12.52
N PRO A 699 46.56 -44.70 13.22
CA PRO A 699 47.36 -44.79 14.44
C PRO A 699 48.84 -44.41 14.25
N PHE A 700 49.34 -44.43 13.01
CA PHE A 700 50.69 -43.97 12.70
C PHE A 700 50.88 -42.48 12.95
N LEU A 701 49.84 -41.64 12.78
CA LEU A 701 49.89 -40.21 13.10
C LEU A 701 49.96 -39.98 14.61
N THR A 702 49.16 -40.71 15.40
CA THR A 702 49.26 -40.69 16.87
C THR A 702 50.68 -41.04 17.31
N LYS A 703 51.24 -42.12 16.75
CA LYS A 703 52.61 -42.57 17.05
C LYS A 703 53.70 -41.61 16.56
N LEU A 704 53.48 -40.87 15.47
CA LEU A 704 54.40 -39.87 14.96
C LEU A 704 54.42 -38.64 15.88
N ILE A 705 53.27 -38.23 16.40
CA ILE A 705 53.16 -37.14 17.39
C ILE A 705 53.80 -37.55 18.72
N ASP A 706 53.61 -38.80 19.17
CA ASP A 706 54.27 -39.37 20.36
C ASP A 706 55.80 -39.44 20.25
N TRP A 707 56.36 -39.36 19.03
CA TRP A 707 57.80 -39.39 18.81
C TRP A 707 58.47 -38.03 19.11
N PHE A 708 57.70 -36.94 19.18
CA PHE A 708 58.23 -35.63 19.56
C PHE A 708 58.59 -35.60 21.07
N PRO A 709 59.81 -35.19 21.44
CA PRO A 709 60.19 -35.07 22.84
C PRO A 709 59.26 -34.07 23.55
N LEU A 710 58.74 -34.45 24.73
CA LEU A 710 57.85 -33.69 25.62
C LEU A 710 56.33 -33.78 25.34
N ILE A 711 55.87 -34.55 24.35
CA ILE A 711 54.43 -34.79 24.08
C ILE A 711 54.14 -36.29 24.14
N LYS A 712 53.05 -36.69 24.82
CA LYS A 712 52.49 -38.05 24.83
C LYS A 712 50.98 -37.96 24.66
N THR A 713 50.42 -38.65 23.70
CA THR A 713 48.99 -38.65 23.37
C THR A 713 48.49 -40.07 23.10
N ASP A 714 47.54 -40.51 23.91
CA ASP A 714 46.85 -41.80 23.71
C ASP A 714 45.57 -41.64 22.86
N ALA A 715 45.30 -40.43 22.35
CA ALA A 715 44.12 -40.14 21.53
C ALA A 715 44.25 -40.73 20.12
N GLU A 716 43.20 -41.42 19.66
CA GLU A 716 43.13 -41.99 18.31
C GLU A 716 43.16 -40.89 17.24
N SER A 717 44.05 -41.03 16.26
CA SER A 717 44.06 -40.17 15.06
C SER A 717 43.15 -40.73 13.99
N LYS A 718 42.31 -39.88 13.40
CA LYS A 718 41.42 -40.20 12.29
C LYS A 718 41.65 -39.21 11.15
N VAL A 719 41.66 -39.71 9.92
CA VAL A 719 41.67 -38.91 8.70
C VAL A 719 40.33 -39.11 8.00
N THR A 720 39.60 -38.02 7.81
CA THR A 720 38.32 -38.01 7.08
C THR A 720 38.53 -37.39 5.71
N LEU A 721 38.11 -38.09 4.66
CA LEU A 721 38.07 -37.61 3.29
C LEU A 721 36.61 -37.42 2.88
N ASN A 722 36.25 -36.19 2.54
CA ASN A 722 34.92 -35.84 2.03
C ASN A 722 35.05 -35.41 0.57
N GLY A 723 34.13 -35.85 -0.28
CA GLY A 723 34.07 -35.46 -1.69
C GLY A 723 32.63 -35.28 -2.11
N GLU A 724 32.39 -34.33 -3.01
CA GLU A 724 31.05 -33.94 -3.41
C GLU A 724 31.02 -33.33 -4.81
N VAL A 725 29.95 -33.60 -5.57
CA VAL A 725 29.64 -32.99 -6.86
C VAL A 725 28.15 -32.66 -6.91
N ALA A 726 27.80 -31.42 -7.26
CA ALA A 726 26.42 -30.96 -7.37
C ALA A 726 26.15 -30.26 -8.71
N MET A 727 24.89 -30.29 -9.15
CA MET A 727 24.37 -29.56 -10.30
C MET A 727 23.08 -28.83 -9.96
N SER A 728 22.90 -27.65 -10.55
CA SER A 728 21.67 -26.87 -10.47
C SER A 728 21.22 -26.45 -11.87
N ILE A 729 19.94 -26.56 -12.15
CA ILE A 729 19.33 -26.21 -13.44
C ILE A 729 18.11 -25.33 -13.14
N PRO A 730 18.26 -24.00 -13.16
CA PRO A 730 17.14 -23.07 -13.00
C PRO A 730 16.38 -22.88 -14.33
N ASN A 731 15.09 -22.57 -14.23
CA ASN A 731 14.21 -22.18 -15.32
C ASN A 731 13.27 -21.08 -14.84
N ILE A 732 13.38 -19.88 -15.40
CA ILE A 732 12.58 -18.69 -15.08
C ILE A 732 11.64 -18.43 -16.26
N TYR A 733 10.36 -18.17 -15.98
CA TYR A 733 9.31 -17.96 -16.98
C TYR A 733 8.32 -16.90 -16.51
N GLY A 734 7.58 -16.32 -17.46
CA GLY A 734 6.58 -15.29 -17.20
C GLY A 734 5.26 -15.90 -16.76
N ASN A 735 4.31 -16.01 -17.68
CA ASN A 735 2.96 -16.49 -17.37
C ASN A 735 2.92 -18.00 -16.99
N PRO A 736 2.21 -18.39 -15.91
CA PRO A 736 2.16 -19.77 -15.43
C PRO A 736 1.39 -20.76 -16.33
N ASP A 737 0.58 -20.26 -17.27
CA ASP A 737 -0.12 -21.04 -18.30
C ASP A 737 0.69 -21.13 -19.60
N GLN A 738 1.81 -20.40 -19.71
CA GLN A 738 2.65 -20.32 -20.89
C GLN A 738 4.14 -20.55 -20.55
N ASP A 739 4.46 -21.76 -20.08
CA ASP A 739 5.81 -22.22 -19.65
C ASP A 739 6.96 -21.98 -20.67
N ASN A 740 6.66 -21.60 -21.92
CA ASN A 740 7.64 -21.35 -22.99
C ASN A 740 7.96 -19.86 -23.21
N ILE A 741 7.33 -18.95 -22.46
CA ILE A 741 7.52 -17.50 -22.62
C ILE A 741 8.28 -16.98 -21.40
N ASN A 742 9.53 -16.63 -21.62
CA ASN A 742 10.45 -16.11 -20.60
C ASN A 742 10.47 -14.57 -20.67
N GLU A 743 9.35 -13.95 -20.36
CA GLU A 743 9.16 -12.49 -20.36
C GLU A 743 8.73 -12.03 -18.96
N ALA A 744 9.25 -10.88 -18.54
CA ALA A 744 8.87 -10.17 -17.32
C ALA A 744 8.72 -8.68 -17.65
N TYR A 745 7.87 -7.97 -16.92
CA TYR A 745 7.48 -6.60 -17.28
C TYR A 745 8.20 -5.58 -16.41
N ILE A 746 8.82 -4.58 -17.05
CA ILE A 746 9.30 -3.36 -16.35
C ILE A 746 8.11 -2.44 -16.10
N ASP A 747 7.34 -2.22 -17.16
CA ASP A 747 6.08 -1.50 -17.16
C ASP A 747 5.20 -2.13 -18.25
N ASP A 748 3.95 -2.40 -17.91
CA ASP A 748 2.94 -2.96 -18.81
C ASP A 748 1.89 -1.92 -19.24
N MET A 749 2.06 -0.65 -18.84
CA MET A 749 1.22 0.49 -19.20
C MET A 749 -0.23 0.43 -18.69
N GLU A 750 -0.58 -0.52 -17.81
CA GLU A 750 -1.95 -0.68 -17.29
C GLU A 750 -2.30 0.27 -16.13
N SER A 751 -1.34 1.02 -15.62
CA SER A 751 -1.54 1.89 -14.45
C SER A 751 -0.88 3.25 -14.62
N ILE A 752 -0.90 3.77 -15.85
CA ILE A 752 -0.27 5.05 -16.22
C ILE A 752 -1.21 6.25 -16.10
N LEU A 753 -2.54 6.03 -16.10
CA LEU A 753 -3.53 7.09 -15.89
C LEU A 753 -3.46 7.59 -14.44
N ASP A 754 -3.26 8.89 -14.27
CA ASP A 754 -3.34 9.57 -12.96
C ASP A 754 -4.51 10.55 -13.00
N ASN A 755 -5.64 10.25 -12.37
CA ASN A 755 -6.81 11.11 -12.39
C ASN A 755 -7.22 11.60 -11.00
N TYR A 756 -7.71 12.82 -10.94
CA TYR A 756 -8.39 13.39 -9.79
C TYR A 756 -9.86 13.64 -10.16
N PRO A 757 -10.80 12.80 -9.69
CA PRO A 757 -12.21 12.97 -10.01
C PRO A 757 -12.81 14.12 -9.20
N LEU A 758 -13.43 15.09 -9.87
CA LEU A 758 -14.17 16.17 -9.17
C LEU A 758 -15.46 15.65 -8.52
N GLY A 759 -15.92 14.47 -8.95
CA GLY A 759 -17.05 13.75 -8.37
C GLY A 759 -18.38 14.15 -9.02
N ILE A 760 -19.27 13.17 -9.14
CA ILE A 760 -20.58 13.31 -9.79
C ILE A 760 -21.75 13.04 -8.83
N THR A 761 -21.49 12.93 -7.53
CA THR A 761 -22.52 12.74 -6.53
C THR A 761 -23.18 14.08 -6.19
N ARG A 762 -24.52 14.12 -6.13
CA ARG A 762 -25.29 15.35 -5.86
C ARG A 762 -24.77 16.11 -4.64
N ARG A 763 -24.54 15.38 -3.55
CA ARG A 763 -24.13 15.92 -2.24
C ARG A 763 -22.70 16.43 -2.19
N ALA A 764 -21.87 16.12 -3.18
CA ALA A 764 -20.52 16.67 -3.26
C ALA A 764 -20.50 18.11 -3.80
N TRP A 765 -21.66 18.64 -4.20
CA TRP A 765 -21.82 19.94 -4.82
C TRP A 765 -22.88 20.75 -4.09
N VAL A 766 -22.60 22.04 -3.91
CA VAL A 766 -23.55 23.07 -3.46
C VAL A 766 -23.86 24.02 -4.62
N ARG A 767 -24.76 24.98 -4.42
CA ARG A 767 -24.99 26.03 -5.42
C ARG A 767 -23.69 26.81 -5.66
N GLY A 768 -23.41 27.14 -6.91
CA GLY A 768 -22.27 27.98 -7.27
C GLY A 768 -22.54 29.45 -6.98
N SER A 769 -21.51 30.15 -6.48
CA SER A 769 -21.48 31.62 -6.41
C SER A 769 -21.48 32.23 -7.80
N LYS A 770 -21.82 33.52 -7.87
CA LYS A 770 -21.92 34.25 -9.13
C LYS A 770 -20.54 34.36 -9.80
N PRO A 771 -20.40 33.96 -11.09
CA PRO A 771 -19.15 34.15 -11.82
C PRO A 771 -18.72 35.62 -11.87
N PHE A 772 -17.44 35.87 -11.63
CA PHE A 772 -16.90 37.23 -11.51
C PHE A 772 -16.97 37.97 -12.85
N ASN A 773 -17.31 39.26 -12.84
CA ASN A 773 -17.50 40.09 -14.04
C ASN A 773 -18.59 39.64 -15.05
N TYR A 774 -19.35 38.58 -14.78
CA TYR A 774 -20.52 38.22 -15.59
C TYR A 774 -21.77 38.96 -15.09
N ASN A 775 -22.45 39.67 -16.00
CA ASN A 775 -23.71 40.36 -15.71
C ASN A 775 -24.90 39.61 -16.32
N LEU A 776 -24.95 38.29 -16.10
CA LEU A 776 -26.05 37.44 -16.52
C LEU A 776 -27.04 37.25 -15.35
N PRO A 777 -28.36 37.25 -15.61
CA PRO A 777 -29.34 36.79 -14.64
C PRO A 777 -29.15 35.29 -14.31
N ARG A 778 -29.49 34.88 -13.08
CA ARG A 778 -29.40 33.49 -12.64
C ARG A 778 -30.59 32.68 -13.19
N ALA A 779 -30.33 31.47 -13.68
CA ALA A 779 -31.32 30.44 -13.93
C ALA A 779 -31.46 29.56 -12.68
N ASP A 780 -32.67 29.09 -12.40
CA ASP A 780 -32.87 28.14 -11.31
C ASP A 780 -32.22 26.79 -11.67
N ILE A 781 -31.38 26.25 -10.80
CA ILE A 781 -30.63 25.02 -11.04
C ILE A 781 -31.06 23.95 -10.05
N ASN A 782 -31.53 22.82 -10.59
CA ASN A 782 -31.83 21.61 -9.84
C ASN A 782 -30.86 20.51 -10.25
N TRP A 783 -30.14 19.93 -9.28
CA TRP A 783 -29.14 18.89 -9.53
C TRP A 783 -29.39 17.61 -8.71
N TYR A 784 -29.31 16.45 -9.37
CA TYR A 784 -29.61 15.14 -8.76
C TYR A 784 -28.94 13.97 -9.49
N ASN A 785 -28.87 12.80 -8.85
CA ASN A 785 -28.46 11.58 -9.52
C ASN A 785 -29.69 10.77 -9.99
N PRO A 786 -29.96 10.64 -11.30
CA PRO A 786 -31.11 9.91 -11.79
C PRO A 786 -30.91 8.39 -11.59
N THR A 787 -32.00 7.71 -11.26
CA THR A 787 -32.01 6.24 -11.12
C THR A 787 -32.12 5.53 -12.47
N ASN A 788 -31.51 4.35 -12.61
CA ASN A 788 -31.64 3.42 -13.75
C ASN A 788 -30.96 3.88 -15.06
N ILE A 789 -29.78 4.49 -14.97
CA ILE A 789 -28.87 4.61 -16.11
C ILE A 789 -27.88 3.45 -16.04
N TYR A 790 -27.74 2.71 -17.13
CA TYR A 790 -26.86 1.54 -17.22
C TYR A 790 -25.65 1.84 -18.10
N ALA A 791 -24.56 1.08 -17.95
CA ALA A 791 -23.35 1.26 -18.74
C ALA A 791 -23.62 1.23 -20.26
N ARG A 792 -24.50 0.33 -20.72
CA ARG A 792 -24.96 0.23 -22.13
C ARG A 792 -25.65 1.49 -22.70
N ASP A 793 -26.11 2.38 -21.83
CA ASP A 793 -26.77 3.63 -22.20
C ASP A 793 -25.77 4.78 -22.39
N VAL A 794 -24.54 4.62 -21.87
CA VAL A 794 -23.49 5.63 -21.82
C VAL A 794 -22.30 5.25 -22.70
N TYR A 795 -21.80 4.03 -22.57
CA TYR A 795 -20.64 3.52 -23.30
C TYR A 795 -21.07 2.64 -24.49
N ASP A 796 -20.16 2.46 -25.44
CA ASP A 796 -20.39 1.59 -26.61
C ASP A 796 -20.50 0.12 -26.14
N PRO A 797 -21.53 -0.66 -26.48
CA PRO A 797 -21.64 -2.07 -26.10
C PRO A 797 -20.45 -2.93 -26.52
N ASN A 798 -19.73 -2.55 -27.57
CA ASN A 798 -18.50 -3.27 -27.97
C ASN A 798 -17.32 -3.04 -27.01
N SER A 799 -17.43 -2.04 -26.13
CA SER A 799 -16.46 -1.71 -25.07
C SER A 799 -16.69 -2.43 -23.74
N LEU A 800 -17.86 -3.05 -23.57
CA LEU A 800 -18.33 -3.60 -22.30
C LEU A 800 -18.41 -5.12 -22.32
N SER A 801 -18.24 -5.73 -21.15
CA SER A 801 -18.52 -7.14 -20.89
C SER A 801 -20.03 -7.40 -20.69
N GLU A 802 -20.47 -8.68 -20.72
CA GLU A 802 -21.89 -9.03 -20.49
C GLU A 802 -22.34 -8.62 -19.08
N ASP A 803 -21.45 -8.70 -18.09
CA ASP A 803 -21.72 -8.29 -16.71
C ASP A 803 -21.71 -6.76 -16.58
N GLU A 804 -20.79 -6.07 -17.27
CA GLU A 804 -20.66 -4.61 -17.25
C GLU A 804 -21.87 -3.90 -17.88
N GLU A 805 -22.48 -4.46 -18.93
CA GLU A 805 -23.63 -3.84 -19.62
C GLU A 805 -24.83 -3.52 -18.69
N ASP A 806 -25.04 -4.35 -17.67
CA ASP A 806 -26.13 -4.24 -16.70
C ASP A 806 -25.72 -3.50 -15.40
N GLU A 807 -24.48 -3.01 -15.32
CA GLU A 807 -24.04 -2.16 -14.21
C GLU A 807 -24.71 -0.78 -14.25
N LYS A 808 -25.13 -0.30 -13.07
CA LYS A 808 -25.70 1.05 -12.92
C LYS A 808 -24.59 2.09 -12.87
N ILE A 809 -24.69 3.10 -13.72
CA ILE A 809 -23.77 4.23 -13.77
C ILE A 809 -24.40 5.43 -13.04
N SER A 810 -23.64 6.02 -12.14
CA SER A 810 -24.04 7.29 -11.51
C SER A 810 -23.86 8.44 -12.50
N VAL A 811 -24.77 9.40 -12.48
CA VAL A 811 -24.77 10.56 -13.38
C VAL A 811 -25.19 11.79 -12.61
N LEU A 812 -24.45 12.88 -12.65
CA LEU A 812 -24.94 14.17 -12.15
C LEU A 812 -25.81 14.84 -13.20
N THR A 813 -27.10 15.03 -12.93
CA THR A 813 -28.02 15.73 -13.82
C THR A 813 -28.27 17.13 -13.30
N CYS A 814 -27.96 18.16 -14.10
CA CYS A 814 -28.23 19.56 -13.82
C CYS A 814 -29.34 20.06 -14.76
N LYS A 815 -30.50 20.40 -14.21
CA LYS A 815 -31.62 21.01 -14.92
C LYS A 815 -31.62 22.51 -14.64
N LEU A 816 -31.46 23.31 -15.69
CA LEU A 816 -31.42 24.77 -15.63
C LEU A 816 -32.71 25.34 -16.20
N ASP A 817 -33.47 26.07 -15.39
CA ASP A 817 -34.76 26.68 -15.73
C ASP A 817 -34.66 28.23 -15.71
N PRO A 818 -34.55 28.88 -16.88
CA PRO A 818 -34.57 30.33 -16.97
C PRO A 818 -35.93 30.95 -16.57
N PRO A 819 -35.97 32.08 -15.87
CA PRO A 819 -37.23 32.73 -15.52
C PRO A 819 -38.01 33.24 -16.75
N ASP A 820 -39.34 33.11 -16.72
CA ASP A 820 -40.29 33.45 -17.80
C ASP A 820 -40.24 34.92 -18.28
N VAL A 821 -39.65 35.82 -17.49
CA VAL A 821 -39.60 37.26 -17.76
C VAL A 821 -38.23 37.64 -18.31
N GLY A 822 -38.10 37.61 -19.64
CA GLY A 822 -36.90 38.11 -20.34
C GLY A 822 -36.73 39.63 -20.21
N ASN A 823 -35.49 40.10 -20.28
CA ASN A 823 -35.16 41.52 -20.16
C ASN A 823 -35.47 42.22 -21.51
N PRO A 824 -36.37 43.22 -21.58
CA PRO A 824 -36.76 43.80 -22.87
C PRO A 824 -35.57 44.48 -23.59
N GLY A 825 -35.04 43.84 -24.64
CA GLY A 825 -34.00 44.40 -25.51
C GLY A 825 -32.56 43.90 -25.28
N LEU A 826 -32.36 42.83 -24.51
CA LEU A 826 -31.09 42.12 -24.36
C LEU A 826 -31.20 40.68 -24.89
N ASP A 827 -30.06 40.06 -25.24
CA ASP A 827 -30.00 38.62 -25.50
C ASP A 827 -30.28 37.87 -24.17
N ASN A 828 -31.29 37.00 -24.16
CA ASN A 828 -31.80 36.32 -22.96
C ASN A 828 -30.90 35.14 -22.55
N LYS A 829 -29.65 35.42 -22.19
CA LYS A 829 -28.74 34.43 -21.60
C LYS A 829 -28.84 34.44 -20.08
N TYR A 830 -28.79 33.27 -19.48
CA TYR A 830 -28.83 33.06 -18.04
C TYR A 830 -27.67 32.16 -17.62
N TRP A 831 -27.24 32.27 -16.36
CA TRP A 831 -26.22 31.40 -15.79
C TRP A 831 -26.78 30.54 -14.65
N GLY A 832 -26.29 29.33 -14.49
CA GLY A 832 -26.52 28.54 -13.29
C GLY A 832 -25.39 27.55 -13.08
N GLY A 833 -24.99 27.33 -11.84
CA GLY A 833 -23.78 26.56 -11.54
C GLY A 833 -23.77 25.94 -10.16
N LEU A 834 -22.79 25.08 -9.96
CA LEU A 834 -22.51 24.32 -8.76
C LEU A 834 -21.04 24.53 -8.38
N MET A 835 -20.73 24.57 -7.09
CA MET A 835 -19.35 24.60 -6.62
C MET A 835 -19.11 23.64 -5.48
N LYS A 836 -17.84 23.41 -5.18
CA LYS A 836 -17.41 22.61 -4.05
C LYS A 836 -16.00 22.97 -3.62
N TYR A 837 -15.72 22.71 -2.35
CA TYR A 837 -14.37 22.64 -1.83
C TYR A 837 -13.71 21.32 -2.25
N LEU A 838 -12.47 21.38 -2.72
CA LEU A 838 -11.67 20.21 -3.10
C LEU A 838 -10.69 19.81 -1.98
N GLY A 839 -10.35 20.76 -1.11
CA GLY A 839 -9.30 20.63 -0.12
C GLY A 839 -8.32 21.80 -0.21
N ASN A 840 -7.71 22.18 0.91
CA ASN A 840 -6.83 23.35 0.97
C ASN A 840 -5.63 23.19 0.02
N GLN A 841 -5.57 24.02 -1.02
CA GLN A 841 -4.44 24.20 -1.95
C GLN A 841 -3.86 22.89 -2.52
N LEU A 842 -4.70 22.13 -3.23
CA LEU A 842 -4.26 20.94 -3.96
C LEU A 842 -3.31 21.30 -5.11
N ASP A 843 -2.37 20.41 -5.39
CA ASP A 843 -1.44 20.51 -6.51
C ASP A 843 -1.94 19.73 -7.73
N PHE A 844 -2.31 20.48 -8.77
CA PHE A 844 -2.69 20.00 -10.09
C PHE A 844 -1.68 20.38 -11.18
N SER A 845 -0.47 20.83 -10.82
CA SER A 845 0.56 21.22 -11.78
C SER A 845 1.08 20.06 -12.64
N ASP A 846 0.87 18.82 -12.22
CA ASP A 846 1.18 17.61 -13.01
C ASP A 846 -0.02 17.09 -13.84
N LYS A 847 -1.21 17.70 -13.69
CA LYS A 847 -2.40 17.32 -14.44
C LYS A 847 -2.38 17.99 -15.81
N LYS A 848 -2.85 17.27 -16.82
CA LYS A 848 -2.76 17.67 -18.24
C LYS A 848 -4.09 18.11 -18.83
N TYR A 849 -5.18 17.44 -18.47
CA TYR A 849 -6.48 17.66 -19.11
C TYR A 849 -7.62 17.73 -18.11
N ILE A 850 -8.65 18.49 -18.46
CA ILE A 850 -10.01 18.33 -17.92
C ILE A 850 -10.74 17.38 -18.87
N GLU A 851 -11.16 16.22 -18.38
CA GLU A 851 -11.97 15.27 -19.13
C GLU A 851 -13.43 15.32 -18.66
N VAL A 852 -14.36 15.49 -19.59
CA VAL A 852 -15.80 15.63 -19.29
C VAL A 852 -16.61 14.72 -20.19
N LEU A 853 -17.30 13.74 -19.61
CA LEU A 853 -18.28 12.93 -20.32
C LEU A 853 -19.69 13.43 -20.02
N VAL A 854 -20.32 14.07 -21.01
CA VAL A 854 -21.54 14.87 -20.79
C VAL A 854 -22.55 14.69 -21.92
N LYS A 855 -23.82 14.87 -21.60
CA LYS A 855 -24.95 14.86 -22.54
C LYS A 855 -25.91 16.00 -22.26
N VAL A 856 -26.36 16.67 -23.31
CA VAL A 856 -27.47 17.64 -23.25
C VAL A 856 -28.72 16.98 -23.83
N ASP A 857 -29.78 16.88 -23.02
CA ASP A 857 -31.05 16.29 -23.46
C ASP A 857 -31.67 17.15 -24.58
N SER A 858 -32.25 16.51 -25.59
CA SER A 858 -32.98 17.20 -26.65
C SER A 858 -34.40 17.54 -26.22
N ILE A 859 -34.79 18.80 -26.31
CA ILE A 859 -36.15 19.26 -26.04
C ILE A 859 -36.84 19.53 -27.38
N ALA A 860 -38.03 18.95 -27.60
CA ALA A 860 -38.79 19.06 -28.84
C ALA A 860 -38.02 18.68 -30.14
N GLY A 861 -36.96 17.88 -30.04
CA GLY A 861 -36.18 17.39 -31.19
C GLY A 861 -34.98 18.26 -31.59
N SER A 862 -34.64 19.29 -30.82
CA SER A 862 -33.39 20.05 -30.95
C SER A 862 -32.61 20.03 -29.63
N GLN A 863 -31.27 20.04 -29.70
CA GLN A 863 -30.46 20.29 -28.52
C GLN A 863 -30.36 21.80 -28.26
N PRO A 864 -30.63 22.26 -27.03
CA PRO A 864 -30.45 23.66 -26.67
C PRO A 864 -28.96 24.04 -26.72
N PRO A 865 -28.61 25.30 -27.06
CA PRO A 865 -27.24 25.77 -26.97
C PRO A 865 -26.85 25.93 -25.49
N VAL A 866 -25.84 25.18 -25.06
CA VAL A 866 -25.29 25.25 -23.70
C VAL A 866 -23.78 25.46 -23.80
N THR A 867 -23.27 26.48 -23.10
CA THR A 867 -21.83 26.64 -22.84
C THR A 867 -21.58 26.20 -21.41
N MET A 868 -20.61 25.32 -21.21
CA MET A 868 -20.15 24.88 -19.89
C MET A 868 -18.84 25.58 -19.56
N HIS A 869 -18.72 25.98 -18.31
CA HIS A 869 -17.54 26.60 -17.72
C HIS A 869 -17.07 25.76 -16.54
N VAL A 870 -15.76 25.65 -16.37
CA VAL A 870 -15.11 24.97 -15.25
C VAL A 870 -14.10 25.94 -14.67
N ASP A 871 -14.25 26.28 -13.39
CA ASP A 871 -13.37 27.19 -12.67
C ASP A 871 -12.57 26.39 -11.65
N LEU A 872 -11.26 26.60 -11.59
CA LEU A 872 -10.32 25.95 -10.66
C LEU A 872 -9.45 27.00 -9.97
N GLY A 873 -9.54 27.11 -8.64
CA GLY A 873 -8.73 28.05 -7.86
C GLY A 873 -9.37 28.36 -6.50
N ASP A 874 -9.19 29.59 -6.03
CA ASP A 874 -9.92 30.12 -4.88
C ASP A 874 -11.19 30.80 -5.40
N ILE A 875 -12.36 30.33 -4.96
CA ILE A 875 -13.66 30.73 -5.52
C ILE A 875 -14.52 31.25 -4.38
N ASN A 876 -15.23 32.35 -4.65
CA ASN A 876 -16.09 33.01 -3.69
C ASN A 876 -17.19 32.06 -3.20
N GLU A 877 -17.38 31.98 -1.89
CA GLU A 877 -18.34 31.10 -1.21
C GLU A 877 -19.73 31.73 -1.03
N ASP A 878 -19.90 33.03 -1.30
CA ASP A 878 -21.17 33.76 -1.19
C ASP A 878 -22.12 33.37 -2.34
N PHE A 879 -22.76 32.20 -2.22
CA PHE A 879 -23.66 31.64 -3.22
C PHE A 879 -25.15 31.84 -2.91
N TYR A 880 -25.48 32.24 -1.67
CA TYR A 880 -26.83 32.39 -1.12
C TYR A 880 -27.26 33.86 -0.94
N THR A 881 -27.01 34.67 -1.98
CA THR A 881 -27.22 36.13 -1.94
C THR A 881 -28.68 36.61 -2.03
N GLU A 882 -29.60 35.84 -2.62
CA GLU A 882 -30.97 36.29 -2.95
C GLU A 882 -31.86 36.46 -1.72
N PHE A 883 -31.71 35.57 -0.74
CA PHE A 883 -32.46 35.54 0.51
C PHE A 883 -31.55 35.78 1.74
N GLY A 884 -30.29 35.35 1.71
CA GLY A 884 -29.31 35.57 2.78
C GLY A 884 -28.65 36.96 2.81
N GLY A 885 -28.50 37.55 1.63
CA GLY A 885 -27.93 38.88 1.41
C GLY A 885 -26.41 38.88 1.25
N GLU A 886 -25.92 39.70 0.32
CA GLU A 886 -24.51 39.77 -0.12
C GLU A 886 -23.51 40.05 1.03
N GLY A 887 -22.41 39.29 1.03
CA GLY A 887 -21.27 39.41 1.93
C GLY A 887 -21.52 38.98 3.37
N LYS A 888 -22.51 38.11 3.60
CA LYS A 888 -22.82 37.57 4.92
C LYS A 888 -22.70 36.06 4.91
N LEU A 889 -22.00 35.51 5.89
CA LEU A 889 -21.95 34.05 6.08
C LEU A 889 -23.35 33.54 6.45
N ASN A 890 -23.98 32.83 5.52
CA ASN A 890 -25.21 32.08 5.78
C ASN A 890 -24.87 30.66 6.25
N THR A 891 -25.38 30.30 7.44
CA THR A 891 -25.18 29.00 8.05
C THR A 891 -26.35 28.70 8.97
N GLU A 892 -26.76 27.44 9.01
CA GLU A 892 -27.73 26.93 9.98
C GLU A 892 -27.12 26.78 11.38
N ASP A 893 -25.79 26.70 11.48
CA ASP A 893 -25.09 26.46 12.73
C ASP A 893 -25.28 27.63 13.73
N GLY A 894 -25.89 27.33 14.87
CA GLY A 894 -26.20 28.28 15.93
C GLY A 894 -27.39 29.21 15.67
N VAL A 895 -28.18 29.02 14.60
CA VAL A 895 -29.31 29.92 14.24
C VAL A 895 -30.38 30.02 15.33
N THR A 896 -30.58 28.96 16.12
CA THR A 896 -31.57 28.97 17.22
C THR A 896 -31.01 29.41 18.58
N GLY A 897 -29.74 29.86 18.62
CA GLY A 897 -29.04 30.23 19.84
C GLY A 897 -28.31 29.06 20.52
N ARG A 898 -28.12 27.95 19.80
CA ARG A 898 -27.24 26.84 20.14
C ARG A 898 -25.76 27.19 19.89
N PRO A 899 -24.81 26.44 20.48
CA PRO A 899 -23.39 26.63 20.18
C PRO A 899 -23.11 26.34 18.72
N LYS A 900 -22.23 27.12 18.10
CA LYS A 900 -21.69 26.82 16.78
C LYS A 900 -20.61 25.76 16.91
N ASP A 901 -20.98 24.50 16.76
CA ASP A 901 -20.07 23.36 16.94
C ASP A 901 -19.90 22.52 15.67
N GLY A 902 -20.44 22.98 14.54
CA GLY A 902 -20.37 22.28 13.27
C GLY A 902 -21.24 21.02 13.22
N ILE A 903 -22.16 20.85 14.17
CA ILE A 903 -23.08 19.72 14.24
C ILE A 903 -24.50 20.26 14.13
N LEU A 904 -25.27 19.76 13.16
CA LEU A 904 -26.69 20.09 13.03
C LEU A 904 -27.49 19.66 14.28
N ASP A 905 -27.99 20.62 15.06
CA ASP A 905 -29.02 20.38 16.07
C ASP A 905 -30.42 20.26 15.43
N TYR A 906 -31.31 19.49 16.06
CA TYR A 906 -32.67 19.25 15.56
C TYR A 906 -33.50 20.53 15.29
N ASP A 907 -33.21 21.61 16.02
CA ASP A 907 -33.90 22.89 15.86
C ASP A 907 -33.23 23.84 14.84
N GLU A 908 -32.06 23.49 14.30
CA GLU A 908 -31.26 24.35 13.39
C GLU A 908 -31.53 24.12 11.90
N ASP A 909 -32.16 23.00 11.54
CA ASP A 909 -32.50 22.61 10.16
C ASP A 909 -33.69 23.46 9.63
N VAL A 910 -33.45 24.76 9.48
CA VAL A 910 -34.43 25.80 9.14
C VAL A 910 -34.10 26.52 7.83
N GLY A 911 -33.14 26.02 7.06
CA GLY A 911 -32.65 26.63 5.83
C GLY A 911 -31.55 27.68 6.05
N LEU A 912 -30.80 27.97 4.97
CA LEU A 912 -29.74 28.99 4.95
C LEU A 912 -30.25 30.43 5.18
N ASP A 913 -31.55 30.67 5.02
CA ASP A 913 -32.19 31.94 5.35
C ASP A 913 -32.42 32.15 6.86
N GLY A 914 -32.34 31.06 7.65
CA GLY A 914 -32.59 31.04 9.09
C GLY A 914 -34.06 31.24 9.48
N ILE A 915 -35.00 31.05 8.54
CA ILE A 915 -36.43 31.32 8.74
C ILE A 915 -37.24 30.04 8.44
N PRO A 916 -37.90 29.42 9.44
CA PRO A 916 -38.71 28.23 9.20
C PRO A 916 -39.84 28.44 8.18
N ASN A 917 -40.13 27.41 7.37
CA ASN A 917 -41.19 27.40 6.36
C ASN A 917 -42.53 27.96 6.88
N GLY A 918 -43.10 28.88 6.10
CA GLY A 918 -44.44 29.44 6.32
C GLY A 918 -44.45 30.63 7.27
N GLU A 919 -43.29 31.03 7.81
CA GLU A 919 -43.08 32.31 8.47
C GLU A 919 -42.86 33.43 7.45
N ALA A 920 -43.08 34.69 7.85
CA ALA A 920 -43.04 35.79 6.90
C ALA A 920 -41.59 36.13 6.48
N GLY A 921 -41.23 35.79 5.24
CA GLY A 921 -39.93 36.13 4.65
C GLY A 921 -39.03 34.92 4.37
N ASP A 922 -39.56 33.71 4.52
CA ASP A 922 -38.95 32.44 4.15
C ASP A 922 -38.56 32.36 2.66
N ASP A 923 -37.48 31.64 2.34
CA ASP A 923 -37.15 31.24 0.97
C ASP A 923 -38.11 30.13 0.52
N PRO A 924 -39.02 30.38 -0.44
CA PRO A 924 -39.99 29.35 -0.86
C PRO A 924 -39.35 28.16 -1.59
N ASN A 925 -38.05 28.19 -1.90
CA ASN A 925 -37.35 27.16 -2.66
C ASN A 925 -36.32 26.37 -1.85
N ASP A 926 -36.18 26.64 -0.55
CA ASP A 926 -35.21 25.96 0.32
C ASP A 926 -35.77 24.68 0.96
N ASN A 927 -37.07 24.41 0.78
CA ASN A 927 -37.73 23.26 1.37
C ASN A 927 -37.30 21.95 0.69
N PHE A 928 -36.79 21.01 1.47
CA PHE A 928 -36.35 19.71 0.97
C PHE A 928 -37.50 18.71 0.74
N ASP A 929 -37.52 18.06 -0.43
CA ASP A 929 -38.36 16.89 -0.72
C ASP A 929 -37.68 15.96 -1.76
N ASN A 930 -37.76 14.65 -1.51
CA ASN A 930 -37.22 13.59 -2.38
C ASN A 930 -38.25 12.94 -3.31
N ASN A 931 -39.45 13.51 -3.44
CA ASN A 931 -40.47 13.02 -4.37
C ASN A 931 -40.10 13.26 -5.84
N LYS A 932 -40.36 12.25 -6.69
CA LYS A 932 -40.25 12.36 -8.15
C LYS A 932 -41.49 13.03 -8.75
N ASP A 933 -41.27 13.93 -9.70
CA ASP A 933 -42.34 14.51 -10.52
C ASP A 933 -42.79 13.53 -11.65
N GLY A 934 -43.76 13.95 -12.46
CA GLY A 934 -44.27 13.15 -13.59
C GLY A 934 -43.25 12.90 -14.71
N ASN A 935 -42.12 13.61 -14.72
CA ASN A 935 -41.01 13.46 -15.65
C ASN A 935 -39.86 12.62 -15.07
N GLY A 936 -39.96 12.20 -13.81
CA GLY A 936 -38.91 11.46 -13.09
C GLY A 936 -37.79 12.35 -12.54
N ASP A 937 -38.00 13.68 -12.49
CA ASP A 937 -37.09 14.64 -11.88
C ASP A 937 -37.40 14.79 -10.38
N TYR A 938 -36.47 15.33 -9.60
CA TYR A 938 -36.66 15.61 -8.18
C TYR A 938 -36.62 17.13 -7.92
N PRO A 939 -37.75 17.86 -7.97
CA PRO A 939 -37.75 19.33 -8.02
C PRO A 939 -37.18 20.03 -6.78
N HIS A 940 -37.30 19.41 -5.61
CA HIS A 940 -37.01 20.01 -4.30
C HIS A 940 -35.89 19.29 -3.55
N ILE A 941 -35.10 18.47 -4.24
CA ILE A 941 -34.06 17.62 -3.61
C ILE A 941 -32.84 18.43 -3.13
N ASN A 942 -32.70 19.67 -3.58
CA ASN A 942 -31.61 20.56 -3.23
C ASN A 942 -32.00 21.61 -2.16
N GLY A 943 -33.17 21.47 -1.54
CA GLY A 943 -33.56 22.32 -0.41
C GLY A 943 -32.62 22.14 0.78
N SER A 944 -32.35 23.24 1.49
CA SER A 944 -31.61 23.24 2.75
C SER A 944 -32.47 22.90 3.96
N GLU A 945 -33.73 23.37 3.98
CA GLU A 945 -34.61 23.17 5.12
C GLU A 945 -35.20 21.74 5.19
N ASN A 946 -35.11 21.11 6.36
CA ASN A 946 -35.52 19.74 6.66
C ASN A 946 -34.80 18.67 5.83
N ASN A 947 -33.51 18.88 5.51
CA ASN A 947 -32.71 17.93 4.74
C ASN A 947 -31.77 17.05 5.60
N SER A 948 -31.77 17.26 6.92
CA SER A 948 -30.93 16.60 7.92
C SER A 948 -29.42 16.74 7.66
N LEU A 949 -28.98 17.83 7.03
CA LEU A 949 -27.59 18.22 6.84
C LEU A 949 -27.37 19.60 7.43
N LEU A 950 -26.17 19.87 7.94
CA LEU A 950 -25.79 21.23 8.30
C LEU A 950 -25.46 21.98 7.02
N ASP A 951 -26.31 22.90 6.60
CA ASP A 951 -26.04 23.74 5.45
C ASP A 951 -25.32 25.04 5.86
N THR A 952 -24.23 25.34 5.13
CA THR A 952 -23.40 26.51 5.36
C THR A 952 -22.71 26.95 4.07
N GLU A 953 -22.46 28.25 3.94
CA GLU A 953 -21.60 28.81 2.89
C GLU A 953 -20.10 28.65 3.21
N ASP A 954 -19.74 28.41 4.46
CA ASP A 954 -18.36 28.08 4.86
C ASP A 954 -18.03 26.63 4.46
N LEU A 955 -17.54 26.43 3.24
CA LEU A 955 -17.34 25.11 2.65
C LEU A 955 -16.00 24.47 3.05
N ASP A 956 -15.01 25.27 3.47
CA ASP A 956 -13.74 24.78 3.97
C ASP A 956 -13.72 24.57 5.49
N GLY A 957 -14.74 25.05 6.20
CA GLY A 957 -14.92 24.86 7.65
C GLY A 957 -14.00 25.76 8.48
N ASN A 958 -13.56 26.88 7.91
CA ASN A 958 -12.65 27.82 8.56
C ASN A 958 -13.35 28.86 9.44
N GLY A 959 -14.69 28.82 9.51
CA GLY A 959 -15.55 29.71 10.29
C GLY A 959 -15.80 31.08 9.65
N SER A 960 -15.32 31.32 8.43
CA SER A 960 -15.41 32.59 7.71
C SER A 960 -15.92 32.39 6.29
N LEU A 961 -16.60 33.41 5.75
CA LEU A 961 -17.03 33.43 4.36
C LEU A 961 -15.87 33.87 3.46
N ASN A 962 -15.40 32.99 2.56
CA ASN A 962 -14.34 33.33 1.63
C ASN A 962 -14.87 34.13 0.42
N MET A 963 -14.35 35.34 0.21
CA MET A 963 -14.79 36.28 -0.84
C MET A 963 -13.83 36.38 -2.04
N ALA A 964 -12.80 35.54 -2.09
CA ALA A 964 -11.80 35.58 -3.14
C ALA A 964 -12.33 34.99 -4.45
N ASP A 965 -12.07 35.65 -5.58
CA ASP A 965 -12.30 35.10 -6.91
C ASP A 965 -10.95 35.10 -7.63
N ILE A 966 -10.14 34.05 -7.44
CA ILE A 966 -8.80 33.88 -8.00
C ILE A 966 -8.71 32.47 -8.62
N TYR A 967 -9.05 32.33 -9.90
CA TYR A 967 -9.16 31.02 -10.56
C TYR A 967 -8.86 31.06 -12.06
N PHE A 968 -8.54 29.87 -12.59
CA PHE A 968 -8.54 29.57 -14.01
C PHE A 968 -9.96 29.22 -14.45
N GLU A 969 -10.51 29.89 -15.47
CA GLU A 969 -11.83 29.60 -16.06
C GLU A 969 -11.66 28.97 -17.45
N TYR A 970 -12.17 27.76 -17.61
CA TYR A 970 -12.19 27.01 -18.88
C TYR A 970 -13.60 27.02 -19.46
N SER A 971 -13.76 27.39 -20.73
CA SER A 971 -15.07 27.55 -21.37
C SER A 971 -15.21 26.68 -22.61
N LEU A 972 -16.31 25.93 -22.75
CA LEU A 972 -16.57 25.11 -23.93
C LEU A 972 -18.05 25.04 -24.32
N SER A 973 -18.33 25.03 -25.63
CA SER A 973 -19.70 24.78 -26.12
C SER A 973 -19.99 23.29 -26.16
N LEU A 974 -21.08 22.85 -25.53
CA LEU A 974 -21.50 21.44 -25.53
C LEU A 974 -22.12 20.97 -26.86
N LYS A 975 -22.26 21.89 -27.82
CA LYS A 975 -22.81 21.61 -29.16
C LYS A 975 -21.72 21.43 -30.21
N ASP A 976 -20.83 22.41 -30.35
CA ASP A 976 -19.79 22.47 -31.38
C ASP A 976 -18.48 22.96 -30.72
N SER A 977 -17.62 22.02 -30.29
CA SER A 977 -16.33 22.32 -29.65
C SER A 977 -15.19 21.56 -30.29
N LEU A 978 -14.02 22.20 -30.36
CA LEU A 978 -12.77 21.61 -30.86
C LEU A 978 -12.21 20.54 -29.92
N TYR A 979 -12.69 20.48 -28.66
CA TYR A 979 -12.23 19.53 -27.64
C TYR A 979 -12.96 18.17 -27.68
N LEU A 980 -13.88 17.96 -28.62
CA LEU A 980 -14.68 16.73 -28.72
C LEU A 980 -13.82 15.55 -29.17
N GLN A 981 -13.76 14.50 -28.35
CA GLN A 981 -12.99 13.28 -28.61
C GLN A 981 -13.87 12.13 -29.16
N SER A 982 -15.05 11.93 -28.58
CA SER A 982 -15.96 10.86 -28.99
C SER A 982 -17.43 11.19 -28.71
N GLU A 983 -18.34 10.54 -29.43
CA GLU A 983 -19.79 10.67 -29.23
C GLU A 983 -20.51 9.32 -29.39
N TYR A 984 -21.35 8.97 -28.41
CA TYR A 984 -22.20 7.77 -28.44
C TYR A 984 -23.58 8.04 -27.82
N LYS A 985 -24.67 7.79 -28.55
CA LYS A 985 -26.07 8.05 -28.11
C LYS A 985 -26.31 9.46 -27.52
N GLY A 986 -25.55 10.45 -28.00
CA GLY A 986 -25.59 11.84 -27.53
C GLY A 986 -24.79 12.13 -26.26
N TRP A 987 -24.09 11.15 -25.70
CA TRP A 987 -23.00 11.36 -24.74
C TRP A 987 -21.74 11.73 -25.49
N ARG A 988 -21.06 12.77 -25.03
CA ARG A 988 -19.91 13.39 -25.67
C ARG A 988 -18.77 13.49 -24.68
N LEU A 989 -17.61 12.96 -25.05
CA LEU A 989 -16.38 13.07 -24.28
C LEU A 989 -15.60 14.30 -24.78
N TYR A 990 -15.37 15.25 -23.89
CA TYR A 990 -14.50 16.39 -24.14
C TYR A 990 -13.20 16.25 -23.36
N ARG A 991 -12.08 16.66 -23.95
CA ARG A 991 -10.78 16.72 -23.30
C ARG A 991 -10.14 18.08 -23.56
N ILE A 992 -10.03 18.90 -22.51
CA ILE A 992 -9.53 20.28 -22.56
C ILE A 992 -8.11 20.30 -21.99
N PRO A 993 -7.09 20.78 -22.71
CA PRO A 993 -5.75 20.95 -22.13
C PRO A 993 -5.77 21.97 -20.99
N LEU A 994 -5.23 21.58 -19.84
CA LEU A 994 -5.27 22.36 -18.59
C LEU A 994 -4.31 23.55 -18.64
N GLN A 995 -3.08 23.36 -19.12
CA GLN A 995 -1.99 24.34 -18.96
C GLN A 995 -1.74 25.23 -20.20
N ASP A 996 -2.51 25.06 -21.26
CA ASP A 996 -2.37 25.85 -22.49
C ASP A 996 -3.11 27.20 -22.30
N GLU A 997 -2.34 28.29 -22.33
CA GLU A 997 -2.81 29.66 -22.06
C GLU A 997 -3.95 30.11 -23.00
N ASP A 998 -4.08 29.50 -24.18
CA ASP A 998 -5.18 29.79 -25.11
C ASP A 998 -6.53 29.18 -24.65
N ASN A 999 -6.52 28.25 -23.68
CA ASN A 999 -7.69 27.46 -23.28
C ASN A 999 -8.37 27.93 -22.00
N TYR A 1000 -7.75 28.85 -21.24
CA TYR A 1000 -8.32 29.40 -20.01
C TYR A 1000 -8.24 30.92 -19.94
N SER A 1001 -9.12 31.53 -19.15
CA SER A 1001 -9.01 32.93 -18.71
C SER A 1001 -8.56 32.97 -17.26
N ILE A 1002 -7.66 33.91 -16.93
CA ILE A 1002 -7.32 34.22 -15.55
C ILE A 1002 -8.36 35.18 -15.00
N VAL A 1003 -8.97 34.79 -13.89
CA VAL A 1003 -9.90 35.63 -13.13
C VAL A 1003 -9.28 35.95 -11.78
N SER A 1004 -9.22 37.24 -11.44
CA SER A 1004 -8.74 37.72 -10.15
C SER A 1004 -9.49 38.98 -9.73
N ASN A 1005 -10.08 38.97 -8.54
CA ASN A 1005 -10.65 40.16 -7.90
C ASN A 1005 -9.64 40.94 -7.04
N ASP A 1006 -8.42 40.43 -6.87
CA ASP A 1006 -7.31 41.10 -6.19
C ASP A 1006 -6.21 41.54 -7.17
N VAL A 1007 -5.70 42.75 -6.98
CA VAL A 1007 -4.78 43.37 -7.94
C VAL A 1007 -3.38 42.79 -7.80
N GLY A 1008 -2.98 42.00 -8.78
CA GLY A 1008 -1.61 41.45 -8.88
C GLY A 1008 -1.44 40.05 -8.28
N ILE A 1009 -2.56 39.38 -7.93
CA ILE A 1009 -2.57 37.97 -7.54
C ILE A 1009 -3.17 37.15 -8.67
N GLU A 1010 -2.47 36.10 -9.10
CA GLU A 1010 -2.91 35.17 -10.14
C GLU A 1010 -3.10 33.76 -9.54
N PRO A 1011 -4.03 32.96 -10.10
CA PRO A 1011 -4.24 31.58 -9.68
C PRO A 1011 -2.99 30.72 -9.95
N ASN A 1012 -2.81 29.67 -9.15
CA ASN A 1012 -1.66 28.77 -9.25
C ASN A 1012 -2.12 27.31 -9.20
N TYR A 1013 -1.73 26.49 -10.18
CA TYR A 1013 -2.07 25.06 -10.20
C TYR A 1013 -1.58 24.27 -9.00
N LYS A 1014 -0.56 24.76 -8.29
CA LYS A 1014 -0.07 24.17 -7.03
C LYS A 1014 -0.94 24.51 -5.81
N LYS A 1015 -1.91 25.42 -5.96
CA LYS A 1015 -2.73 25.99 -4.87
C LYS A 1015 -4.20 26.10 -5.29
N ILE A 1016 -4.85 24.96 -5.58
CA ILE A 1016 -6.27 24.91 -5.96
C ILE A 1016 -7.14 24.48 -4.77
N SER A 1017 -8.06 25.33 -4.34
CA SER A 1017 -8.92 25.05 -3.17
C SER A 1017 -10.34 24.62 -3.54
N TYR A 1018 -10.89 25.19 -4.62
CA TYR A 1018 -12.28 25.00 -5.05
C TYR A 1018 -12.36 24.62 -6.53
N ALA A 1019 -13.49 23.98 -6.86
CA ALA A 1019 -13.96 23.87 -8.24
C ALA A 1019 -15.38 24.40 -8.35
N ARG A 1020 -15.67 25.12 -9.43
CA ARG A 1020 -17.03 25.52 -9.81
C ARG A 1020 -17.31 25.09 -11.24
N ILE A 1021 -18.48 24.50 -11.46
CA ILE A 1021 -19.01 24.27 -12.80
C ILE A 1021 -20.24 25.14 -13.01
N TRP A 1022 -20.32 25.85 -14.12
CA TRP A 1022 -21.48 26.67 -14.41
C TRP A 1022 -21.80 26.69 -15.90
N PHE A 1023 -23.05 27.01 -16.23
CA PHE A 1023 -23.59 26.89 -17.58
C PHE A 1023 -24.23 28.19 -18.04
N GLU A 1024 -23.95 28.62 -19.27
CA GLU A 1024 -24.74 29.61 -19.99
C GLU A 1024 -25.87 28.93 -20.76
N VAL A 1025 -27.11 29.37 -20.56
CA VAL A 1025 -28.30 28.82 -21.21
C VAL A 1025 -29.23 29.93 -21.70
N GLU A 1026 -29.96 29.67 -22.78
CA GLU A 1026 -31.00 30.59 -23.33
C GLU A 1026 -32.43 30.09 -23.12
N GLU A 1027 -32.57 28.78 -22.92
CA GLU A 1027 -33.84 28.08 -22.73
C GLU A 1027 -33.65 26.94 -21.72
N LEU A 1028 -34.76 26.37 -21.25
CA LEU A 1028 -34.76 25.20 -20.35
C LEU A 1028 -33.78 24.15 -20.89
N SER A 1029 -32.81 23.76 -20.08
CA SER A 1029 -31.74 22.85 -20.49
C SER A 1029 -31.50 21.80 -19.43
N ARG A 1030 -31.23 20.55 -19.85
CA ARG A 1030 -30.84 19.47 -18.93
C ARG A 1030 -29.52 18.87 -19.37
N VAL A 1031 -28.50 19.09 -18.56
CA VAL A 1031 -27.13 18.61 -18.73
C VAL A 1031 -26.92 17.40 -17.82
N ARG A 1032 -26.33 16.33 -18.35
CA ARG A 1032 -26.05 15.08 -17.62
C ARG A 1032 -24.56 14.78 -17.71
N ILE A 1033 -23.89 14.59 -16.58
CA ILE A 1033 -22.44 14.41 -16.49
C ILE A 1033 -22.16 13.04 -15.86
N VAL A 1034 -21.42 12.19 -16.56
CA VAL A 1034 -20.98 10.87 -16.07
C VAL A 1034 -19.60 10.97 -15.43
N ASN A 1035 -18.76 11.87 -15.94
CA ASN A 1035 -17.39 12.03 -15.49
C ASN A 1035 -16.99 13.50 -15.65
N LEU A 1036 -16.24 13.99 -14.67
CA LEU A 1036 -15.58 15.29 -14.67
C LEU A 1036 -14.28 15.11 -13.88
N ASP A 1037 -13.19 14.86 -14.61
CA ASP A 1037 -11.92 14.45 -14.04
C ASP A 1037 -10.78 15.37 -14.49
N LEU A 1038 -9.84 15.63 -13.59
CA LEU A 1038 -8.52 16.17 -13.95
C LEU A 1038 -7.58 15.00 -14.20
N VAL A 1039 -7.11 14.87 -15.43
CA VAL A 1039 -6.36 13.70 -15.89
C VAL A 1039 -4.92 14.10 -16.20
N GLY A 1040 -3.98 13.32 -15.67
CA GLY A 1040 -2.55 13.34 -15.93
C GLY A 1040 -2.06 11.97 -16.39
N ASN A 1041 -0.75 11.85 -16.57
CA ASN A 1041 -0.08 10.64 -17.04
C ASN A 1041 1.21 10.44 -16.24
N LYS A 1042 1.47 9.22 -15.74
CA LYS A 1042 2.74 8.85 -15.10
C LYS A 1042 3.93 8.96 -16.05
N TRP A 1043 3.67 8.87 -17.35
CA TRP A 1043 4.62 9.28 -18.38
C TRP A 1043 4.51 10.79 -18.58
N GLU A 1044 5.43 11.49 -17.94
CA GLU A 1044 5.58 12.94 -18.01
C GLU A 1044 6.10 13.31 -19.38
N GLU A 1045 5.51 14.36 -19.95
CA GLU A 1045 5.90 14.88 -21.25
C GLU A 1045 6.98 15.93 -21.06
N GLY A 1046 8.13 15.69 -21.66
CA GLY A 1046 9.24 16.61 -21.67
C GLY A 1046 9.12 17.65 -22.77
N PHE A 1047 9.91 18.71 -22.64
CA PHE A 1047 10.03 19.74 -23.67
C PHE A 1047 10.50 19.18 -25.01
N ILE A 1048 10.06 19.82 -26.10
CA ILE A 1048 10.66 19.62 -27.43
C ILE A 1048 12.07 20.23 -27.41
N LYS A 1049 13.03 19.47 -27.91
CA LYS A 1049 14.45 19.79 -27.92
C LYS A 1049 15.04 19.68 -29.31
N ASP A 1050 16.17 20.35 -29.54
CA ASP A 1050 17.00 20.15 -30.73
C ASP A 1050 17.91 18.89 -30.61
N GLU A 1051 18.68 18.58 -31.66
CA GLU A 1051 19.60 17.44 -31.69
C GLU A 1051 20.68 17.49 -30.59
N ASP A 1052 20.98 18.68 -30.05
CA ASP A 1052 21.96 18.93 -28.99
C ASP A 1052 21.32 18.94 -27.58
N ASP A 1053 20.05 18.52 -27.46
CA ASP A 1053 19.23 18.48 -26.23
C ASP A 1053 18.91 19.86 -25.61
N ASN A 1054 19.04 20.95 -26.38
CA ASN A 1054 18.59 22.28 -25.94
C ASN A 1054 17.07 22.40 -26.07
N ILE A 1055 16.43 22.98 -25.05
CA ILE A 1055 14.98 23.22 -25.05
C ILE A 1055 14.64 24.26 -26.13
N ILE A 1056 13.70 23.92 -27.02
CA ILE A 1056 13.17 24.86 -28.02
C ILE A 1056 12.30 25.90 -27.31
N SER A 1057 12.49 27.17 -27.65
CA SER A 1057 11.72 28.26 -27.05
C SER A 1057 10.24 28.22 -27.44
N VAL A 1058 9.37 28.66 -26.53
CA VAL A 1058 7.91 28.73 -26.77
C VAL A 1058 7.56 29.54 -28.03
N GLU A 1059 8.29 30.63 -28.29
CA GLU A 1059 8.10 31.47 -29.50
C GLU A 1059 8.39 30.68 -30.79
N GLU A 1060 9.42 29.84 -30.79
CA GLU A 1060 9.78 29.01 -31.96
C GLU A 1060 8.77 27.89 -32.18
N LEU A 1061 8.32 27.22 -31.11
CA LEU A 1061 7.27 26.21 -31.17
C LEU A 1061 5.97 26.78 -31.74
N GLN A 1062 5.56 27.97 -31.29
CA GLN A 1062 4.37 28.66 -31.81
C GLN A 1062 4.52 29.04 -33.29
N ASN A 1063 5.68 29.59 -33.68
CA ASN A 1063 5.94 30.00 -35.07
C ASN A 1063 5.88 28.82 -36.05
N ASN A 1064 6.36 27.65 -35.64
CA ASN A 1064 6.35 26.44 -36.45
C ASN A 1064 5.10 25.58 -36.24
N SER A 1065 4.24 25.96 -35.29
CA SER A 1065 3.09 25.15 -34.85
C SER A 1065 3.50 23.73 -34.47
N GLU A 1066 4.64 23.61 -33.78
CA GLU A 1066 5.20 22.36 -33.27
C GLU A 1066 4.52 21.98 -31.96
N LYS A 1067 3.98 20.76 -31.91
CA LYS A 1067 3.35 20.21 -30.71
C LYS A 1067 3.73 18.75 -30.54
N MET A 1068 3.83 18.31 -29.30
CA MET A 1068 3.82 16.91 -28.90
C MET A 1068 2.70 16.75 -27.87
N LEU A 1069 2.14 15.55 -27.76
CA LEU A 1069 1.14 15.17 -26.77
C LEU A 1069 1.38 13.72 -26.37
N VAL A 1070 1.43 13.47 -25.07
CA VAL A 1070 1.55 12.11 -24.53
C VAL A 1070 0.26 11.72 -23.80
N GLY A 1071 -0.36 10.62 -24.24
CA GLY A 1071 -1.63 10.14 -23.71
C GLY A 1071 -1.75 8.62 -23.66
N ILE A 1072 -2.96 8.15 -23.36
CA ILE A 1072 -3.26 6.73 -23.10
C ILE A 1072 -4.42 6.29 -23.99
N VAL A 1073 -4.33 5.07 -24.51
CA VAL A 1073 -5.39 4.41 -25.27
C VAL A 1073 -5.62 3.00 -24.71
N ASP A 1074 -6.87 2.55 -24.70
CA ASP A 1074 -7.23 1.23 -24.16
C ASP A 1074 -8.23 0.47 -25.03
N ASN A 1075 -8.23 -0.86 -24.86
CA ASN A 1075 -8.96 -1.82 -25.69
C ASN A 1075 -10.45 -1.95 -25.38
N GLN A 1076 -10.92 -1.30 -24.32
CA GLN A 1076 -12.32 -1.25 -23.95
C GLN A 1076 -12.91 0.04 -24.51
N ARG A 1077 -12.42 1.21 -24.13
CA ARG A 1077 -12.99 2.53 -24.45
C ARG A 1077 -12.70 3.02 -25.86
N SER A 1078 -11.61 2.61 -26.50
CA SER A 1078 -11.26 3.05 -27.86
C SER A 1078 -11.65 2.02 -28.91
N PRO A 1079 -12.63 2.29 -29.79
CA PRO A 1079 -13.01 1.37 -30.86
C PRO A 1079 -11.93 1.26 -31.96
N HIS A 1080 -11.03 2.24 -32.03
CA HIS A 1080 -9.91 2.24 -32.96
C HIS A 1080 -8.79 1.29 -32.51
N TYR A 1081 -8.54 1.22 -31.21
CA TYR A 1081 -7.36 0.55 -30.68
C TYR A 1081 -7.46 -0.98 -30.72
N GLN A 1082 -6.39 -1.63 -31.19
CA GLN A 1082 -6.27 -3.09 -31.18
C GLN A 1082 -4.99 -3.50 -30.44
N PRO A 1083 -5.10 -4.21 -29.31
CA PRO A 1083 -3.98 -4.61 -28.48
C PRO A 1083 -2.87 -5.35 -29.21
N ALA A 1084 -1.65 -5.17 -28.71
CA ALA A 1084 -0.48 -5.86 -29.22
C ALA A 1084 -0.66 -7.39 -29.19
N PRO A 1085 -0.05 -8.14 -30.13
CA PRO A 1085 -0.15 -9.59 -30.14
C PRO A 1085 0.36 -10.23 -28.84
N GLY A 1086 -0.55 -10.83 -28.08
CA GLY A 1086 -0.22 -11.55 -26.85
C GLY A 1086 -0.31 -10.73 -25.56
N SER A 1087 -0.63 -9.43 -25.63
CA SER A 1087 -0.81 -8.61 -24.42
C SER A 1087 -2.13 -8.88 -23.71
N VAL A 1088 -3.23 -9.08 -24.43
CA VAL A 1088 -4.54 -9.38 -23.84
C VAL A 1088 -4.69 -10.85 -23.46
N ILE A 1089 -5.17 -11.08 -22.25
CA ILE A 1089 -5.44 -12.41 -21.69
C ILE A 1089 -6.97 -12.59 -21.62
N LYS A 1090 -7.43 -13.84 -21.73
CA LYS A 1090 -8.86 -14.14 -21.56
C LYS A 1090 -9.11 -14.79 -20.21
N LYS A 1091 -9.88 -14.12 -19.34
CA LYS A 1091 -10.36 -14.68 -18.07
C LYS A 1091 -11.86 -14.95 -18.19
N ASN A 1092 -12.27 -16.18 -17.89
CA ASN A 1092 -13.68 -16.61 -17.97
C ASN A 1092 -14.40 -16.37 -19.31
N GLY A 1093 -13.66 -16.14 -20.41
CA GLY A 1093 -14.21 -15.85 -21.74
C GLY A 1093 -14.09 -14.39 -22.16
N GLU A 1094 -13.82 -13.49 -21.21
CA GLU A 1094 -13.71 -12.04 -21.42
C GLU A 1094 -12.26 -11.62 -21.61
N LYS A 1095 -12.03 -10.58 -22.43
CA LYS A 1095 -10.69 -10.00 -22.62
C LYS A 1095 -10.38 -9.09 -21.43
N THR A 1096 -9.19 -9.23 -20.85
CA THR A 1096 -8.71 -8.26 -19.86
C THR A 1096 -8.56 -6.87 -20.48
N LEU A 1097 -8.72 -5.83 -19.65
CA LEU A 1097 -8.28 -4.48 -19.98
C LEU A 1097 -6.82 -4.54 -20.44
N GLU A 1098 -6.52 -3.80 -21.51
CA GLU A 1098 -5.16 -3.57 -21.96
C GLU A 1098 -5.02 -2.13 -22.43
N GLN A 1099 -3.96 -1.46 -21.96
CA GLN A 1099 -3.68 -0.06 -22.23
C GLN A 1099 -2.31 0.09 -22.90
N SER A 1100 -2.15 1.17 -23.68
CA SER A 1100 -0.88 1.59 -24.27
C SER A 1100 -0.69 3.08 -24.18
N LEU A 1101 0.57 3.50 -24.10
CA LEU A 1101 0.98 4.88 -24.30
C LEU A 1101 0.85 5.23 -25.80
N TYR A 1102 0.31 6.40 -26.11
CA TYR A 1102 0.44 7.00 -27.44
C TYR A 1102 1.20 8.33 -27.33
N ILE A 1103 1.98 8.63 -28.36
CA ILE A 1103 2.74 9.87 -28.49
C ILE A 1103 2.35 10.48 -29.84
N ASP A 1104 1.55 11.54 -29.78
CA ASP A 1104 1.16 12.30 -30.97
C ASP A 1104 2.09 13.51 -31.10
N TYR A 1105 2.41 13.90 -32.32
CA TYR A 1105 3.12 15.14 -32.59
C TYR A 1105 2.62 15.79 -33.88
N GLU A 1106 2.72 17.11 -33.93
CA GLU A 1106 2.34 17.94 -35.07
C GLU A 1106 3.52 18.82 -35.48
N ASN A 1107 3.79 18.87 -36.80
CA ASN A 1107 4.80 19.73 -37.44
C ASN A 1107 6.22 19.71 -36.84
N LEU A 1108 6.61 18.65 -36.11
CA LEU A 1108 7.94 18.51 -35.51
C LEU A 1108 9.04 18.75 -36.56
N GLN A 1109 9.89 19.75 -36.36
CA GLN A 1109 10.87 20.16 -37.36
C GLN A 1109 12.01 19.13 -37.48
N PRO A 1110 12.70 19.06 -38.65
CA PRO A 1110 13.86 18.19 -38.80
C PRO A 1110 14.94 18.48 -37.75
N GLY A 1111 15.32 17.45 -36.99
CA GLY A 1111 16.30 17.56 -35.89
C GLY A 1111 15.69 17.89 -34.54
N HIS A 1112 14.38 18.17 -34.45
CA HIS A 1112 13.70 18.31 -33.17
C HIS A 1112 13.17 16.96 -32.68
N HIS A 1113 13.19 16.74 -31.37
CA HIS A 1113 12.58 15.58 -30.71
C HIS A 1113 11.90 15.98 -29.41
N GLY A 1114 10.81 15.30 -29.06
CA GLY A 1114 10.23 15.35 -27.72
C GLY A 1114 10.40 14.00 -27.02
N LEU A 1115 10.41 14.03 -25.70
CA LEU A 1115 10.60 12.84 -24.87
C LEU A 1115 9.45 12.69 -23.89
N ALA A 1116 9.00 11.46 -23.68
CA ALA A 1116 8.17 11.09 -22.53
C ALA A 1116 9.03 10.30 -21.55
N HIS A 1117 8.95 10.58 -20.25
CA HIS A 1117 9.73 9.86 -19.24
C HIS A 1117 8.88 9.42 -18.05
N GLN A 1118 9.28 8.31 -17.43
CA GLN A 1118 8.72 7.81 -16.19
C GLN A 1118 9.87 7.46 -15.24
N LYS A 1119 9.78 7.91 -13.98
CA LYS A 1119 10.77 7.60 -12.95
C LYS A 1119 10.33 6.39 -12.13
N PHE A 1120 11.17 5.36 -12.07
CA PHE A 1120 10.96 4.22 -11.18
C PHE A 1120 11.57 4.54 -9.81
N ARG A 1121 10.76 4.46 -8.74
CA ARG A 1121 11.23 4.73 -7.37
C ARG A 1121 12.26 3.69 -6.89
N GLU A 1122 12.19 2.46 -7.41
CA GLU A 1122 13.09 1.37 -7.06
C GLU A 1122 14.05 1.06 -8.22
N SER A 1123 15.34 0.90 -7.89
CA SER A 1123 16.35 0.51 -8.87
C SER A 1123 16.13 -0.94 -9.32
N THR A 1124 15.97 -1.17 -10.63
CA THR A 1124 15.79 -2.52 -11.19
C THR A 1124 17.09 -3.07 -11.76
N ASN A 1125 17.46 -4.30 -11.39
CA ASN A 1125 18.64 -4.97 -11.92
C ASN A 1125 18.29 -5.82 -13.15
N LEU A 1126 18.76 -5.38 -14.33
CA LEU A 1126 18.50 -6.05 -15.61
C LEU A 1126 19.61 -7.03 -16.05
N LEU A 1127 20.64 -7.28 -15.23
CA LEU A 1127 21.78 -8.14 -15.61
C LEU A 1127 21.43 -9.61 -15.81
N SER A 1128 20.32 -10.08 -15.22
CA SER A 1128 19.83 -11.44 -15.40
C SER A 1128 19.11 -11.64 -16.74
N TYR A 1129 18.91 -10.57 -17.51
CA TYR A 1129 18.16 -10.55 -18.75
C TYR A 1129 19.06 -10.40 -19.97
N ASN A 1130 18.62 -10.93 -21.11
CA ASN A 1130 19.39 -10.84 -22.37
C ASN A 1130 18.99 -9.64 -23.23
N LYS A 1131 17.69 -9.29 -23.26
CA LYS A 1131 17.14 -8.24 -24.11
C LYS A 1131 15.94 -7.57 -23.45
N ILE A 1132 15.66 -6.35 -23.86
CA ILE A 1132 14.40 -5.63 -23.61
C ILE A 1132 13.61 -5.49 -24.91
N LYS A 1133 12.28 -5.51 -24.82
CA LYS A 1133 11.37 -5.52 -25.97
C LYS A 1133 10.26 -4.48 -25.79
N PHE A 1134 9.98 -3.75 -26.86
CA PHE A 1134 8.89 -2.77 -26.95
C PHE A 1134 7.97 -3.09 -28.13
N TRP A 1135 6.67 -3.01 -27.92
CA TRP A 1135 5.67 -3.01 -28.99
C TRP A 1135 5.42 -1.58 -29.45
N ILE A 1136 5.48 -1.36 -30.76
CA ILE A 1136 5.35 -0.03 -31.37
C ILE A 1136 4.39 -0.11 -32.55
N TYR A 1137 3.47 0.84 -32.65
CA TYR A 1137 2.57 0.97 -33.79
C TYR A 1137 2.62 2.40 -34.34
N PRO A 1138 3.34 2.63 -35.45
CA PRO A 1138 3.42 3.95 -36.04
C PRO A 1138 2.31 4.15 -37.07
N GLU A 1139 1.55 5.22 -36.92
CA GLU A 1139 0.48 5.60 -37.83
C GLU A 1139 0.42 7.12 -38.02
N ALA A 1140 -0.20 7.54 -39.12
CA ALA A 1140 -0.52 8.93 -39.37
C ALA A 1140 -1.80 9.33 -38.62
N ALA A 1141 -1.93 10.62 -38.28
CA ALA A 1141 -3.13 11.13 -37.63
C ALA A 1141 -4.37 11.02 -38.53
N GLN A 1142 -5.55 11.00 -37.92
CA GLN A 1142 -6.83 10.86 -38.62
C GLN A 1142 -7.01 11.99 -39.65
N ASN A 1143 -7.26 11.63 -40.91
CA ASN A 1143 -7.40 12.53 -42.08
C ASN A 1143 -6.10 13.17 -42.60
N GLN A 1144 -4.93 12.80 -42.11
CA GLN A 1144 -3.66 13.09 -42.77
C GLN A 1144 -3.41 12.04 -43.87
N ILE A 1145 -3.01 12.51 -45.06
CA ILE A 1145 -2.56 11.64 -46.15
C ILE A 1145 -1.04 11.63 -46.10
N ILE A 1146 -0.41 10.45 -46.15
CA ILE A 1146 1.05 10.38 -46.23
C ILE A 1146 1.45 10.87 -47.63
N GLU A 1147 1.90 12.12 -47.73
CA GLU A 1147 2.27 12.75 -49.01
C GLU A 1147 3.58 12.20 -49.58
N ASP A 1148 4.46 11.68 -48.72
CA ASP A 1148 5.77 11.13 -49.09
C ASP A 1148 6.08 9.86 -48.28
N ASP A 1149 5.98 8.70 -48.94
CA ASP A 1149 6.35 7.38 -48.37
C ASP A 1149 7.84 7.29 -47.96
N SER A 1150 8.67 8.29 -48.28
CA SER A 1150 10.08 8.36 -47.88
C SER A 1150 10.35 9.11 -46.58
N LEU A 1151 9.34 9.76 -45.98
CA LEU A 1151 9.47 10.42 -44.68
C LEU A 1151 9.67 9.36 -43.58
N THR A 1152 10.83 9.40 -42.93
CA THR A 1152 11.18 8.50 -41.81
C THR A 1152 11.13 9.25 -40.50
N HIS A 1153 10.52 8.63 -39.49
CA HIS A 1153 10.43 9.14 -38.13
C HIS A 1153 11.31 8.29 -37.22
N ASP A 1154 12.02 8.92 -36.29
CA ASP A 1154 12.89 8.23 -35.35
C ASP A 1154 12.20 8.06 -34.00
N LEU A 1155 12.11 6.83 -33.51
CA LEU A 1155 11.79 6.55 -32.11
C LEU A 1155 13.10 6.59 -31.31
N ILE A 1156 13.14 7.41 -30.27
CA ILE A 1156 14.26 7.50 -29.33
C ILE A 1156 13.85 6.82 -28.03
N ILE A 1157 14.65 5.85 -27.57
CA ILE A 1157 14.48 5.20 -26.27
C ILE A 1157 15.74 5.43 -25.44
N ARG A 1158 15.59 6.10 -24.30
CA ARG A 1158 16.67 6.34 -23.33
C ARG A 1158 16.43 5.46 -22.09
N ILE A 1159 17.43 4.67 -21.70
CA ILE A 1159 17.40 3.82 -20.50
C ILE A 1159 18.65 4.11 -19.67
N GLY A 1160 18.48 4.62 -18.46
CA GLY A 1160 19.60 5.14 -17.68
C GLY A 1160 19.25 5.47 -16.23
N ALA A 1161 20.26 5.93 -15.49
CA ALA A 1161 20.06 6.43 -14.13
C ALA A 1161 19.49 7.85 -14.13
N ASP A 1162 19.89 8.68 -15.09
CA ASP A 1162 19.52 10.10 -15.18
C ASP A 1162 19.68 10.63 -16.63
N SER A 1163 19.47 11.94 -16.81
CA SER A 1163 19.53 12.67 -18.09
C SER A 1163 20.95 12.80 -18.68
N LEU A 1164 21.99 12.44 -17.94
CA LEU A 1164 23.39 12.44 -18.39
C LEU A 1164 23.93 11.01 -18.56
N ASN A 1165 23.39 10.05 -17.81
CA ASN A 1165 23.86 8.67 -17.72
C ASN A 1165 22.83 7.69 -18.25
N TYR A 1166 22.73 7.57 -19.57
CA TYR A 1166 21.78 6.69 -20.24
C TYR A 1166 22.36 5.99 -21.47
N TYR A 1167 21.71 4.89 -21.88
CA TYR A 1167 21.84 4.31 -23.20
C TYR A 1167 20.72 4.84 -24.09
N GLU A 1168 21.09 5.39 -25.24
CA GLU A 1168 20.12 5.81 -26.26
C GLU A 1168 20.07 4.79 -27.39
N VAL A 1169 18.85 4.38 -27.73
CA VAL A 1169 18.58 3.59 -28.92
C VAL A 1169 17.64 4.37 -29.83
N ARG A 1170 18.09 4.64 -31.06
CA ARG A 1170 17.28 5.25 -32.11
C ARG A 1170 16.81 4.20 -33.10
N LYS A 1171 15.52 4.23 -33.44
CA LYS A 1171 14.92 3.35 -34.44
C LYS A 1171 14.05 4.14 -35.41
N SER A 1172 14.47 4.20 -36.67
CA SER A 1172 13.69 4.81 -37.74
C SER A 1172 12.56 3.90 -38.21
N PHE A 1173 11.38 4.47 -38.45
CA PHE A 1173 10.20 3.82 -38.99
C PHE A 1173 9.47 4.73 -39.99
N THR A 1174 8.57 4.14 -40.77
CA THR A 1174 7.64 4.86 -41.65
C THR A 1174 6.25 4.77 -41.04
N ALA A 1175 5.51 5.88 -41.06
CA ALA A 1175 4.13 5.90 -40.58
C ALA A 1175 3.22 5.10 -41.53
N ARG A 1176 2.17 4.51 -40.97
CA ARG A 1176 1.12 3.81 -41.72
C ARG A 1176 -0.08 4.73 -41.91
N GLU A 1177 -0.84 4.53 -42.98
CA GLU A 1177 -2.13 5.20 -43.15
C GLU A 1177 -3.10 4.84 -42.02
N TYR A 1178 -3.84 5.84 -41.52
CA TYR A 1178 -4.84 5.68 -40.48
C TYR A 1178 -5.98 4.75 -40.94
N LEU A 1179 -6.41 3.85 -40.05
CA LEU A 1179 -7.58 2.98 -40.27
C LEU A 1179 -8.61 3.22 -39.16
N ALA A 1180 -9.91 3.06 -39.45
CA ALA A 1180 -10.93 3.21 -38.41
C ALA A 1180 -10.76 2.22 -37.24
N GLU A 1181 -10.21 1.04 -37.51
CA GLU A 1181 -9.77 0.04 -36.52
C GLU A 1181 -8.33 -0.36 -36.87
N MET A 1182 -7.43 -0.31 -35.89
CA MET A 1182 -6.03 -0.68 -36.04
C MET A 1182 -5.89 -2.11 -36.58
N ASN A 1183 -4.93 -2.34 -37.47
CA ASN A 1183 -4.66 -3.69 -37.94
C ASN A 1183 -3.70 -4.40 -36.98
N LYS A 1184 -4.14 -5.49 -36.35
CA LYS A 1184 -3.31 -6.30 -35.43
C LYS A 1184 -1.96 -6.74 -36.01
N SER A 1185 -1.84 -6.93 -37.32
CA SER A 1185 -0.57 -7.27 -37.99
C SER A 1185 0.38 -6.08 -38.17
N GLY A 1186 -0.05 -4.86 -37.84
CA GLY A 1186 0.72 -3.63 -37.99
C GLY A 1186 1.70 -3.36 -36.84
N TRP A 1187 1.55 -4.05 -35.71
CA TRP A 1187 2.47 -3.96 -34.58
C TRP A 1187 3.89 -4.37 -34.96
N MET A 1188 4.86 -3.56 -34.54
CA MET A 1188 6.28 -3.81 -34.68
C MET A 1188 6.89 -4.16 -33.33
N ASN A 1189 7.89 -5.03 -33.34
CA ASN A 1189 8.65 -5.40 -32.15
C ASN A 1189 10.06 -4.78 -32.26
N LEU A 1190 10.42 -3.89 -31.35
CA LEU A 1190 11.78 -3.41 -31.16
C LEU A 1190 12.44 -4.19 -30.03
N GLU A 1191 13.48 -4.95 -30.36
CA GLU A 1191 14.29 -5.67 -29.39
C GLU A 1191 15.67 -5.02 -29.27
N ILE A 1192 16.10 -4.77 -28.04
CA ILE A 1192 17.41 -4.23 -27.71
C ILE A 1192 18.16 -5.30 -26.91
N ASP A 1193 19.27 -5.80 -27.45
CA ASP A 1193 20.11 -6.79 -26.78
C ASP A 1193 21.08 -6.10 -25.82
N PHE A 1194 21.04 -6.48 -24.54
CA PHE A 1194 21.90 -5.87 -23.52
C PHE A 1194 23.40 -6.18 -23.75
N SER A 1195 23.72 -7.26 -24.46
CA SER A 1195 25.09 -7.56 -24.85
C SER A 1195 25.66 -6.54 -25.84
N ASP A 1196 24.81 -5.87 -26.61
CA ASP A 1196 25.25 -4.80 -27.51
C ASP A 1196 25.48 -3.49 -26.75
N LEU A 1197 24.63 -3.17 -25.77
CA LEU A 1197 24.84 -2.01 -24.89
C LEU A 1197 26.15 -2.12 -24.10
N THR A 1198 26.44 -3.31 -23.55
CA THR A 1198 27.69 -3.56 -22.81
C THR A 1198 28.93 -3.46 -23.70
N LYS A 1199 28.87 -3.90 -24.97
CA LYS A 1199 29.95 -3.71 -25.96
C LYS A 1199 30.19 -2.25 -26.32
N ILE A 1200 29.14 -1.42 -26.32
CA ILE A 1200 29.25 0.02 -26.60
C ILE A 1200 29.90 0.73 -25.41
N LYS A 1201 29.59 0.30 -24.18
CA LYS A 1201 30.18 0.87 -22.96
C LYS A 1201 31.66 0.53 -22.78
N SER A 1202 32.08 -0.66 -23.23
CA SER A 1202 33.45 -1.17 -23.12
C SER A 1202 34.38 -0.62 -24.19
#